data_AF-W9XBY8-F1
#
_entry.id   AF-W9XBY8-F1
#
_cell.length_a   1.000
_cell.length_b   1.000
_cell.length_c   1.000
_cell.angle_alpha   90.00
_cell.angle_beta   90.00
_cell.angle_gamma   90.00
#
_symmetry.space_group_name_H-M   'P 1'
#
loop_
_entity.id
_entity.type
_entity.pdbx_description
1 polymer ?
#
loop_
_entity_poly.entity_id
_entity_poly.type
_entity_poly.pdbx_seq_one_letter_code
_entity_poly.pdbx_strand_id
1 'polypeptide(L)'
;MIQAHHNIQGRPFKEVWKDVWSDLGSFYHAMRELKHGVDKMDLQIFAEQPDGRKEETFWNGTLLPIRGENGHVAGFYNRATETTNERVNERRSNTLYAISSSPDHVSDSIWQHVFQALGQNEQDFPMAFAYSAEDSPSSCILTLQESLGLPPDGNALVPPRVDIYGGSTGFPFYYRKVKATHKPLILHKANGSLPDALLDGFVWRGYGERPVSMVLIPVSVSSRLIGILVFGWNPRRRYRPEDDVFVNALCRQVSATISFAIDREEAYQRAERMTLQLADRERQIREIAEHGPVGMIRLTPDGNIVWANSQFYAITSHSIDDQYEYSFTEVLHPDDREMGMEFWYNMVDQHKSSEQEFRLNRTWIPPPTTGNPKPQQEYCWILSNAFPVIENGIIQSVVACVTDISRTKWAEEVQSRLAIEATEARKLQEAFIDVVSHEMRNPLSAITQLADGIAASLDGYSRHDGSIDATLEILGENVENAKTILLCAAHQKRIIDDVLTLSKLDSQLLSITPVVVQPQGVVESALTMFRAEFDRNAISVENIVDEMYTQCGVDRVSLDPSRLTQIFINLLTNAIKFTKTEQVRKITIRRSAFIHHPPPPLDGIKWFPSEQARKDITSSDDCASGDPVYLLFSVSDTGKGMEPEEMARLFHRFQQGTEKTHIKYGGSGLGLFVSRELTENMGGEIGVASTPGKGSTFAFYIKTHKAPPEPAQILQGATSPATSRRPSLSRQRTISRSQKPQTTLGTEPAPIHVLLVEDNVINAQVLTRQLERMGCTIYTANHGAQALDLLPQLKAWRGPDSLLPESRDPSSDSGLDIDCILMDVEMPVLDGLSCTRRIRELQQQGRLTRHIPIIAITANARVEQIEAAFEAGVDAVLPKPFRAIDVLSKIDELMSLDALRRLGIS
;
A
#
# COMPACT_ATOMS: atom_id res chain seq x y z
N MET A 1 -49.66 -85.96 -28.37
CA MET A 1 -50.13 -87.32 -28.72
C MET A 1 -50.66 -87.97 -27.44
N ILE A 2 -51.94 -87.79 -27.13
CA ILE A 2 -52.65 -88.81 -26.37
C ILE A 2 -52.65 -90.01 -27.31
N GLN A 3 -52.03 -91.14 -26.95
CA GLN A 3 -52.23 -92.36 -27.71
C GLN A 3 -53.73 -92.59 -27.74
N ALA A 4 -54.35 -92.42 -28.91
CA ALA A 4 -55.74 -92.79 -29.10
C ALA A 4 -55.82 -94.26 -28.71
N HIS A 5 -56.45 -94.53 -27.57
CA HIS A 5 -56.83 -95.89 -27.23
C HIS A 5 -57.70 -96.36 -28.40
N HIS A 6 -57.14 -97.16 -29.32
CA HIS A 6 -57.88 -97.75 -30.44
C HIS A 6 -59.10 -98.58 -29.99
N ASN A 7 -59.30 -98.73 -28.67
CA ASN A 7 -60.36 -99.46 -28.00
C ASN A 7 -61.48 -98.59 -27.39
N ILE A 8 -61.55 -97.27 -27.67
CA ILE A 8 -62.63 -96.41 -27.14
C ILE A 8 -63.93 -96.50 -27.95
N GLN A 9 -63.86 -96.93 -29.20
CA GLN A 9 -65.01 -96.97 -30.09
C GLN A 9 -66.01 -98.04 -29.62
N GLY A 10 -67.27 -97.64 -29.42
CA GLY A 10 -68.35 -98.52 -28.94
C GLY A 10 -68.43 -98.70 -27.42
N ARG A 11 -67.53 -98.09 -26.63
CA ARG A 11 -67.62 -98.08 -25.16
C ARG A 11 -68.47 -96.92 -24.66
N PRO A 12 -69.19 -97.06 -23.52
CA PRO A 12 -69.90 -95.95 -22.89
C PRO A 12 -68.97 -94.79 -22.58
N PHE A 13 -69.35 -93.57 -22.95
CA PHE A 13 -68.53 -92.35 -22.76
C PHE A 13 -68.15 -92.13 -21.28
N LYS A 14 -69.05 -92.47 -20.34
CA LYS A 14 -68.80 -92.47 -18.88
C LYS A 14 -67.67 -93.42 -18.45
N GLU A 15 -67.49 -94.55 -19.12
CA GLU A 15 -66.44 -95.51 -18.79
C GLU A 15 -65.08 -95.09 -19.36
N VAL A 16 -65.09 -94.47 -20.55
CA VAL A 16 -63.87 -93.96 -21.19
C VAL A 16 -63.30 -92.76 -20.45
N TRP A 17 -64.16 -91.85 -19.95
CA TRP A 17 -63.76 -90.62 -19.28
C TRP A 17 -64.12 -90.61 -17.79
N LYS A 18 -63.99 -91.76 -17.13
CA LYS A 18 -64.36 -91.96 -15.72
C LYS A 18 -63.76 -90.90 -14.77
N ASP A 19 -62.52 -90.47 -15.05
CA ASP A 19 -61.75 -89.59 -14.16
C ASP A 19 -62.18 -88.11 -14.27
N VAL A 20 -62.88 -87.74 -15.34
CA VAL A 20 -63.41 -86.38 -15.59
C VAL A 20 -64.95 -86.40 -15.64
N TRP A 21 -65.57 -87.54 -15.33
CA TRP A 21 -67.03 -87.74 -15.43
C TRP A 21 -67.80 -86.91 -14.39
N SER A 22 -67.19 -86.55 -13.26
CA SER A 22 -67.82 -85.62 -12.30
C SER A 22 -68.19 -84.30 -12.95
N ASP A 23 -67.26 -83.76 -13.73
CA ASP A 23 -67.39 -82.44 -14.36
C ASP A 23 -68.25 -82.56 -15.61
N LEU A 24 -67.94 -83.55 -16.47
CA LEU A 24 -68.67 -83.84 -17.71
C LEU A 24 -70.10 -84.33 -17.49
N GLY A 25 -70.37 -85.03 -16.39
CA GLY A 25 -71.66 -85.64 -16.10
C GLY A 25 -72.76 -84.61 -15.88
N SER A 26 -72.43 -83.50 -15.19
CA SER A 26 -73.36 -82.39 -14.97
C SER A 26 -73.82 -81.74 -16.29
N PHE A 27 -72.87 -81.46 -17.18
CA PHE A 27 -73.13 -80.96 -18.53
C PHE A 27 -73.92 -81.95 -19.39
N TYR A 28 -73.58 -83.24 -19.29
CA TYR A 28 -74.27 -84.31 -20.01
C TYR A 28 -75.75 -84.43 -19.62
N HIS A 29 -76.06 -84.37 -18.32
CA HIS A 29 -77.43 -84.40 -17.81
C HIS A 29 -78.22 -83.14 -18.22
N ALA A 30 -77.63 -81.96 -18.04
CA ALA A 30 -78.25 -80.69 -18.42
C ALA A 30 -78.57 -80.60 -19.92
N MET A 31 -77.67 -81.07 -20.81
CA MET A 31 -77.90 -81.05 -22.26
C MET A 31 -78.95 -82.04 -22.74
N ARG A 32 -79.10 -83.18 -22.05
CA ARG A 32 -80.16 -84.16 -22.35
C ARG A 32 -81.55 -83.61 -22.04
N GLU A 33 -81.66 -82.78 -21.00
CA GLU A 33 -82.92 -82.15 -20.58
C GLU A 33 -83.21 -80.85 -21.36
N LEU A 34 -82.22 -79.96 -21.52
CA LEU A 34 -82.38 -78.61 -22.08
C LEU A 34 -82.31 -78.56 -23.62
N LYS A 35 -81.82 -79.61 -24.29
CA LYS A 35 -81.69 -79.73 -25.76
C LYS A 35 -80.86 -78.63 -26.46
N HIS A 36 -80.12 -77.78 -25.73
CA HIS A 36 -79.21 -76.77 -26.27
C HIS A 36 -77.75 -77.25 -26.21
N GLY A 37 -76.91 -76.79 -27.14
CA GLY A 37 -75.47 -77.06 -27.13
C GLY A 37 -74.72 -76.19 -26.12
N VAL A 38 -73.53 -76.63 -25.71
CA VAL A 38 -72.62 -75.87 -24.84
C VAL A 38 -71.39 -75.50 -25.66
N ASP A 39 -71.19 -74.21 -25.90
CA ASP A 39 -70.16 -73.70 -26.80
C ASP A 39 -68.78 -73.53 -26.16
N LYS A 40 -68.68 -73.58 -24.82
CA LYS A 40 -67.43 -73.33 -24.11
C LYS A 40 -67.31 -74.21 -22.86
N MET A 41 -66.68 -75.36 -23.02
CA MET A 41 -66.39 -76.28 -21.93
C MET A 41 -64.88 -76.26 -21.67
N ASP A 42 -64.45 -75.49 -20.69
CA ASP A 42 -63.06 -75.45 -20.23
C ASP A 42 -62.81 -76.62 -19.27
N LEU A 43 -62.12 -77.66 -19.74
CA LEU A 43 -61.75 -78.82 -18.95
C LEU A 43 -60.26 -78.86 -18.70
N GLN A 44 -59.90 -79.16 -17.45
CA GLN A 44 -58.56 -79.56 -17.09
C GLN A 44 -58.50 -81.09 -17.02
N ILE A 45 -57.66 -81.69 -17.85
CA ILE A 45 -57.49 -83.14 -17.93
C ILE A 45 -56.04 -83.47 -17.57
N PHE A 46 -55.86 -84.42 -16.66
CA PHE A 46 -54.55 -84.91 -16.25
C PHE A 46 -54.21 -86.19 -17.01
N ALA A 47 -53.66 -86.05 -18.21
CA ALA A 47 -53.36 -87.18 -19.07
C ALA A 47 -52.18 -87.98 -18.50
N GLU A 48 -52.38 -89.28 -18.24
CA GLU A 48 -51.28 -90.16 -17.84
C GLU A 48 -50.34 -90.41 -19.03
N GLN A 49 -49.08 -90.10 -18.82
CA GLN A 49 -48.00 -90.30 -19.78
C GLN A 49 -47.47 -91.73 -19.70
N PRO A 50 -46.75 -92.22 -20.73
CA PRO A 50 -46.16 -93.57 -20.73
C PRO A 50 -45.18 -93.84 -19.57
N ASP A 51 -44.67 -92.79 -18.93
CA ASP A 51 -43.79 -92.84 -17.76
C ASP A 51 -44.55 -92.87 -16.42
N GLY A 52 -45.89 -92.94 -16.44
CA GLY A 52 -46.76 -92.93 -15.27
C GLY A 52 -47.01 -91.55 -14.68
N ARG A 53 -46.48 -90.48 -15.27
CA ARG A 53 -46.67 -89.10 -14.81
C ARG A 53 -48.00 -88.53 -15.32
N LYS A 54 -48.67 -87.72 -14.50
CA LYS A 54 -49.84 -86.95 -14.93
C LYS A 54 -49.40 -85.65 -15.59
N GLU A 55 -49.76 -85.44 -16.86
CA GLU A 55 -49.51 -84.19 -17.57
C GLU A 55 -50.73 -83.26 -17.47
N GLU A 56 -50.51 -82.01 -17.08
CA GLU A 56 -51.59 -81.01 -17.12
C GLU A 56 -51.92 -80.65 -18.58
N THR A 57 -53.18 -80.85 -18.95
CA THR A 57 -53.71 -80.44 -20.26
C THR A 57 -55.01 -79.68 -20.08
N PHE A 58 -55.19 -78.61 -20.85
CA PHE A 58 -56.41 -77.82 -20.87
C PHE A 58 -57.07 -78.00 -22.23
N TRP A 59 -58.37 -78.25 -22.21
CA TRP A 59 -59.16 -78.53 -23.39
C TRP A 59 -60.36 -77.61 -23.40
N ASN A 60 -60.56 -76.92 -24.52
CA ASN A 60 -61.80 -76.21 -24.79
C ASN A 60 -62.67 -77.08 -25.70
N GLY A 61 -63.82 -77.49 -25.19
CA GLY A 61 -64.78 -78.35 -25.89
C GLY A 61 -66.06 -77.61 -26.25
N THR A 62 -66.63 -77.94 -27.41
CA THR A 62 -68.00 -77.61 -27.78
C THR A 62 -68.79 -78.91 -27.93
N LEU A 63 -69.85 -79.07 -27.13
CA LEU A 63 -70.73 -80.25 -27.19
C LEU A 63 -72.06 -79.88 -27.85
N LEU A 64 -72.37 -80.51 -28.97
CA LEU A 64 -73.58 -80.27 -29.77
C LEU A 64 -74.51 -81.49 -29.73
N PRO A 65 -75.79 -81.33 -29.36
CA PRO A 65 -76.75 -82.44 -29.39
C PRO A 65 -77.12 -82.81 -30.84
N ILE A 66 -76.99 -84.08 -31.18
CA ILE A 66 -77.50 -84.65 -32.43
C ILE A 66 -78.95 -85.06 -32.19
N ARG A 67 -79.87 -84.45 -32.93
CA ARG A 67 -81.32 -84.71 -32.80
C ARG A 67 -81.74 -85.82 -33.76
N GLY A 68 -82.50 -86.80 -33.24
CA GLY A 68 -83.14 -87.82 -34.07
C GLY A 68 -84.47 -87.34 -34.67
N GLU A 69 -85.06 -88.14 -35.56
CA GLU A 69 -86.31 -87.82 -36.30
C GLU A 69 -87.50 -87.45 -35.39
N ASN A 70 -87.52 -87.96 -34.15
CA ASN A 70 -88.59 -87.71 -33.18
C ASN A 70 -88.34 -86.51 -32.25
N GLY A 71 -87.31 -85.70 -32.51
CA GLY A 71 -86.95 -84.53 -31.67
C GLY A 71 -86.34 -84.88 -30.29
N HIS A 72 -86.01 -86.16 -30.06
CA HIS A 72 -85.19 -86.63 -28.94
C HIS A 72 -83.70 -86.51 -29.29
N VAL A 73 -82.85 -86.30 -28.29
CA VAL A 73 -81.40 -86.24 -28.48
C VAL A 73 -80.89 -87.68 -28.69
N ALA A 74 -80.46 -88.00 -29.91
CA ALA A 74 -79.99 -89.33 -30.30
C ALA A 74 -78.50 -89.55 -30.00
N GLY A 75 -77.73 -88.46 -29.89
CA GLY A 75 -76.30 -88.51 -29.58
C GLY A 75 -75.73 -87.12 -29.34
N PHE A 76 -74.42 -87.03 -29.10
CA PHE A 76 -73.70 -85.78 -28.94
C PHE A 76 -72.47 -85.78 -29.84
N TYR A 77 -72.22 -84.66 -30.51
CA TYR A 77 -70.98 -84.39 -31.21
C TYR A 77 -70.09 -83.51 -30.32
N ASN A 78 -68.90 -83.99 -29.97
CA ASN A 78 -67.92 -83.22 -29.21
C ASN A 78 -66.79 -82.76 -30.13
N ARG A 79 -66.53 -81.46 -30.18
CA ARG A 79 -65.31 -80.91 -30.78
C ARG A 79 -64.45 -80.33 -29.66
N ALA A 80 -63.32 -80.96 -29.38
CA ALA A 80 -62.37 -80.50 -28.37
C ALA A 80 -61.07 -80.03 -29.03
N THR A 81 -60.58 -78.88 -28.60
CA THR A 81 -59.29 -78.30 -29.00
C THR A 81 -58.43 -78.15 -27.75
N GLU A 82 -57.18 -78.58 -27.80
CA GLU A 82 -56.23 -78.40 -26.70
C GLU A 82 -55.79 -76.92 -26.64
N THR A 83 -56.02 -76.26 -25.50
CA THR A 83 -55.64 -74.87 -25.21
C THR A 83 -54.56 -74.77 -24.12
N THR A 84 -53.89 -75.89 -23.81
CA THR A 84 -52.89 -75.97 -22.73
C THR A 84 -51.82 -74.88 -22.82
N ASN A 85 -51.25 -74.67 -24.01
CA ASN A 85 -50.17 -73.69 -24.18
C ASN A 85 -50.68 -72.25 -23.99
N GLU A 86 -51.91 -71.94 -24.41
CA GLU A 86 -52.51 -70.62 -24.21
C GLU A 86 -52.69 -70.33 -22.72
N ARG A 87 -53.31 -71.26 -21.98
CA ARG A 87 -53.54 -71.13 -20.52
C ARG A 87 -52.24 -71.02 -19.73
N VAL A 88 -51.26 -71.84 -20.06
CA VAL A 88 -49.94 -71.80 -19.38
C VAL A 88 -49.20 -70.51 -19.71
N ASN A 89 -49.23 -70.05 -20.98
CA ASN A 89 -48.60 -68.79 -21.36
C ASN A 89 -49.30 -67.57 -20.75
N GLU A 90 -50.63 -67.58 -20.65
CA GLU A 90 -51.42 -66.57 -19.95
C GLU A 90 -51.01 -66.48 -18.47
N ARG A 91 -51.00 -67.61 -17.77
CA ARG A 91 -50.59 -67.69 -16.36
C ARG A 91 -49.17 -67.17 -16.14
N ARG A 92 -48.23 -67.59 -16.98
CA ARG A 92 -46.82 -67.15 -16.97
C ARG A 92 -46.65 -65.66 -17.29
N SER A 93 -47.42 -65.15 -18.26
CA SER A 93 -47.40 -63.73 -18.62
C SER A 93 -47.94 -62.86 -17.48
N ASN A 94 -48.99 -63.31 -16.80
CA ASN A 94 -49.52 -62.65 -15.61
C ASN A 94 -48.49 -62.61 -14.49
N THR A 95 -47.71 -63.69 -14.28
CA THR A 95 -46.59 -63.68 -13.32
C THR A 95 -45.52 -62.64 -13.69
N LEU A 96 -45.12 -62.55 -14.96
CA LEU A 96 -44.14 -61.55 -15.41
C LEU A 96 -44.66 -60.13 -15.24
N TYR A 97 -45.94 -59.89 -15.53
CA TYR A 97 -46.60 -58.61 -15.33
C TYR A 97 -46.60 -58.21 -13.86
N ALA A 98 -46.96 -59.13 -12.96
CA ALA A 98 -46.95 -58.90 -11.51
C ALA A 98 -45.54 -58.59 -10.96
N ILE A 99 -44.48 -59.17 -11.53
CA ILE A 99 -43.09 -58.82 -11.17
C ILE A 99 -42.70 -57.43 -11.70
N SER A 100 -43.25 -57.03 -12.84
CA SER A 100 -42.96 -55.74 -13.48
C SER A 100 -43.71 -54.55 -12.87
N SER A 101 -44.87 -54.79 -12.23
CA SER A 101 -45.61 -53.75 -11.54
C SER A 101 -44.84 -53.22 -10.33
N SER A 102 -45.05 -51.95 -9.99
CA SER A 102 -44.47 -51.35 -8.80
C SER A 102 -44.96 -52.07 -7.53
N PRO A 103 -44.14 -52.18 -6.48
CA PRO A 103 -44.58 -52.72 -5.20
C PRO A 103 -45.72 -51.87 -4.62
N ASP A 104 -46.79 -52.52 -4.14
CA ASP A 104 -47.99 -51.87 -3.60
C ASP A 104 -47.72 -51.10 -2.29
N HIS A 105 -46.65 -51.45 -1.58
CA HIS A 105 -46.25 -50.82 -0.33
C HIS A 105 -44.80 -50.32 -0.37
N VAL A 106 -44.58 -49.13 0.20
CA VAL A 106 -43.27 -48.43 0.21
C VAL A 106 -42.24 -49.16 1.08
N SER A 107 -42.69 -49.98 2.03
CA SER A 107 -41.85 -50.68 3.01
C SER A 107 -41.41 -52.10 2.60
N ASP A 108 -41.99 -52.66 1.54
CA ASP A 108 -41.80 -54.08 1.23
C ASP A 108 -40.46 -54.28 0.50
N SER A 109 -39.72 -55.31 0.90
CA SER A 109 -38.49 -55.70 0.22
C SER A 109 -38.82 -56.05 -1.24
N ILE A 110 -37.96 -55.68 -2.18
CA ILE A 110 -38.14 -56.04 -3.59
C ILE A 110 -38.26 -57.56 -3.77
N TRP A 111 -37.55 -58.33 -2.94
CA TRP A 111 -37.67 -59.79 -2.93
C TRP A 111 -39.04 -60.25 -2.47
N GLN A 112 -39.68 -59.56 -1.51
CA GLN A 112 -41.06 -59.87 -1.09
C GLN A 112 -42.03 -59.63 -2.24
N HIS A 113 -41.90 -58.52 -2.96
CA HIS A 113 -42.72 -58.24 -4.15
C HIS A 113 -42.57 -59.33 -5.22
N VAL A 114 -41.34 -59.72 -5.56
CA VAL A 114 -41.07 -60.80 -6.51
C VAL A 114 -41.69 -62.11 -6.03
N PHE A 115 -41.55 -62.45 -4.74
CA PHE A 115 -42.06 -63.70 -4.18
C PHE A 115 -43.58 -63.73 -4.03
N GLN A 116 -44.21 -62.58 -3.79
CA GLN A 116 -45.65 -62.43 -3.82
C GLN A 116 -46.18 -62.69 -5.24
N ALA A 117 -45.54 -62.14 -6.27
CA ALA A 117 -45.90 -62.37 -7.67
C ALA A 117 -45.71 -63.84 -8.09
N LEU A 118 -44.60 -64.48 -7.70
CA LEU A 118 -44.36 -65.91 -7.92
C LEU A 118 -45.39 -66.77 -7.18
N GLY A 119 -45.74 -66.38 -5.95
CA GLY A 119 -46.70 -67.07 -5.10
C GLY A 119 -48.14 -67.11 -5.64
N GLN A 120 -48.51 -66.19 -6.53
CA GLN A 120 -49.80 -66.22 -7.24
C GLN A 120 -49.89 -67.37 -8.24
N ASN A 121 -48.76 -67.92 -8.70
CA ASN A 121 -48.68 -69.01 -9.67
C ASN A 121 -48.06 -70.27 -9.04
N GLU A 122 -48.78 -70.89 -8.11
CA GLU A 122 -48.29 -72.06 -7.37
C GLU A 122 -48.08 -73.30 -8.25
N GLN A 123 -48.78 -73.42 -9.40
CA GLN A 123 -48.63 -74.58 -10.27
C GLN A 123 -47.30 -74.59 -11.01
N ASP A 124 -46.81 -73.42 -11.45
CA ASP A 124 -45.50 -73.32 -12.12
C ASP A 124 -44.33 -73.13 -11.14
N PHE A 125 -44.61 -72.63 -9.93
CA PHE A 125 -43.64 -72.42 -8.85
C PHE A 125 -44.03 -73.21 -7.58
N PRO A 126 -44.00 -74.56 -7.61
CA PRO A 126 -44.27 -75.40 -6.44
C PRO A 126 -43.32 -75.14 -5.26
N MET A 127 -42.14 -74.62 -5.55
CA MET A 127 -41.15 -74.13 -4.58
C MET A 127 -40.30 -73.04 -5.23
N ALA A 128 -39.81 -72.09 -4.44
CA ALA A 128 -38.84 -71.10 -4.87
C ALA A 128 -38.02 -70.57 -3.68
N PHE A 129 -36.79 -70.11 -3.90
CA PHE A 129 -36.03 -69.35 -2.91
C PHE A 129 -35.01 -68.46 -3.61
N ALA A 130 -34.67 -67.34 -2.99
CA ALA A 130 -33.73 -66.38 -3.54
C ALA A 130 -32.63 -66.02 -2.54
N TYR A 131 -31.41 -65.94 -3.06
CA TYR A 131 -30.24 -65.47 -2.33
C TYR A 131 -29.74 -64.17 -2.94
N SER A 132 -29.40 -63.20 -2.08
CA SER A 132 -28.53 -62.09 -2.46
C SER A 132 -27.07 -62.52 -2.30
N ALA A 133 -26.19 -62.03 -3.17
CA ALA A 133 -24.78 -62.37 -3.19
C ALA A 133 -23.92 -61.16 -2.81
N GLU A 134 -23.22 -61.27 -1.69
CA GLU A 134 -22.16 -60.34 -1.31
C GLU A 134 -20.84 -60.85 -1.88
N ASP A 135 -20.56 -60.46 -3.13
CA ASP A 135 -19.33 -60.86 -3.83
C ASP A 135 -18.19 -59.89 -3.52
N SER A 136 -17.20 -60.37 -2.77
CA SER A 136 -15.91 -59.72 -2.49
C SER A 136 -14.77 -60.49 -3.14
N PRO A 137 -13.59 -59.88 -3.38
CA PRO A 137 -12.46 -60.54 -4.06
C PRO A 137 -12.00 -61.85 -3.39
N SER A 138 -12.22 -62.01 -2.09
CA SER A 138 -11.75 -63.12 -1.25
C SER A 138 -12.87 -64.04 -0.72
N SER A 139 -14.14 -63.64 -0.82
CA SER A 139 -15.26 -64.40 -0.27
C SER A 139 -16.55 -64.01 -0.99
N CYS A 140 -17.45 -64.98 -1.17
CA CYS A 140 -18.78 -64.71 -1.68
C CYS A 140 -19.78 -65.41 -0.77
N ILE A 141 -20.58 -64.60 -0.08
CA ILE A 141 -21.56 -65.06 0.89
C ILE A 141 -22.94 -64.84 0.28
N LEU A 142 -23.73 -65.90 0.27
CA LEU A 142 -25.13 -65.86 -0.14
C LEU A 142 -26.00 -65.73 1.10
N THR A 143 -26.86 -64.72 1.13
CA THR A 143 -27.82 -64.50 2.22
C THR A 143 -29.24 -64.72 1.70
N LEU A 144 -29.98 -65.63 2.34
CA LEU A 144 -31.35 -65.96 1.96
C LEU A 144 -32.23 -64.73 2.16
N GLN A 145 -32.96 -64.34 1.10
CA GLN A 145 -33.84 -63.19 1.13
C GLN A 145 -35.28 -63.64 1.37
N GLU A 146 -35.80 -64.50 0.50
CA GLU A 146 -37.18 -64.97 0.55
C GLU A 146 -37.31 -66.41 0.05
N SER A 147 -38.40 -67.07 0.42
CA SER A 147 -38.66 -68.47 0.08
C SER A 147 -40.14 -68.82 -0.03
N LEU A 148 -40.47 -69.80 -0.88
CA LEU A 148 -41.78 -70.42 -1.06
C LEU A 148 -41.64 -71.94 -0.88
N GLY A 149 -42.50 -72.54 -0.06
CA GLY A 149 -42.51 -73.98 0.16
C GLY A 149 -41.43 -74.49 1.12
N LEU A 150 -40.79 -73.61 1.91
CA LEU A 150 -39.96 -74.02 3.04
C LEU A 150 -40.82 -74.28 4.29
N PRO A 151 -40.49 -75.29 5.11
CA PRO A 151 -41.16 -75.51 6.39
C PRO A 151 -40.80 -74.38 7.38
N PRO A 152 -41.66 -74.12 8.39
CA PRO A 152 -41.45 -73.04 9.37
C PRO A 152 -40.16 -73.19 10.19
N ASP A 153 -39.65 -74.41 10.38
CA ASP A 153 -38.39 -74.69 11.09
C ASP A 153 -37.13 -74.60 10.18
N GLY A 154 -37.31 -74.23 8.90
CA GLY A 154 -36.24 -74.13 7.91
C GLY A 154 -35.84 -75.47 7.27
N ASN A 155 -34.99 -75.41 6.24
CA ASN A 155 -34.47 -76.60 5.55
C ASN A 155 -32.94 -76.57 5.58
N ALA A 156 -32.31 -77.67 5.99
CA ALA A 156 -30.85 -77.80 6.05
C ALA A 156 -30.15 -77.56 4.69
N LEU A 157 -30.87 -77.75 3.58
CA LEU A 157 -30.39 -77.53 2.21
C LEU A 157 -30.46 -76.06 1.76
N VAL A 158 -31.26 -75.24 2.44
CA VAL A 158 -31.44 -73.80 2.17
C VAL A 158 -31.14 -73.03 3.46
N PRO A 159 -29.88 -73.03 3.93
CA PRO A 159 -29.55 -72.32 5.16
C PRO A 159 -29.60 -70.80 4.92
N PRO A 160 -29.82 -69.99 5.96
CA PRO A 160 -29.96 -68.53 5.83
C PRO A 160 -28.70 -67.86 5.28
N ARG A 161 -27.52 -68.45 5.50
CA ARG A 161 -26.25 -68.00 4.94
C ARG A 161 -25.44 -69.16 4.38
N VAL A 162 -24.90 -69.00 3.18
CA VAL A 162 -24.06 -69.98 2.48
C VAL A 162 -22.78 -69.31 2.01
N ASP A 163 -21.62 -69.81 2.44
CA ASP A 163 -20.34 -69.46 1.81
C ASP A 163 -20.13 -70.37 0.59
N ILE A 164 -19.99 -69.76 -0.60
CA ILE A 164 -19.83 -70.52 -1.83
C ILE A 164 -18.45 -71.17 -1.96
N TYR A 165 -17.45 -70.82 -1.15
CA TYR A 165 -16.11 -71.41 -1.18
C TYR A 165 -15.91 -72.50 -0.10
N GLY A 166 -16.76 -72.54 0.93
CA GLY A 166 -16.64 -73.47 2.07
C GLY A 166 -17.01 -74.94 1.78
N GLY A 167 -17.67 -75.24 0.66
CA GLY A 167 -18.09 -76.61 0.32
C GLY A 167 -17.89 -76.96 -1.17
N SER A 168 -17.51 -78.21 -1.46
CA SER A 168 -17.27 -78.71 -2.83
C SER A 168 -18.48 -79.45 -3.43
N THR A 169 -19.53 -79.70 -2.65
CA THR A 169 -20.74 -80.46 -3.04
C THR A 169 -22.02 -79.72 -2.63
N GLY A 170 -23.14 -79.99 -3.32
CA GLY A 170 -24.45 -79.40 -3.01
C GLY A 170 -24.75 -78.08 -3.74
N PHE A 171 -25.63 -77.24 -3.19
CA PHE A 171 -26.06 -75.98 -3.81
C PHE A 171 -24.90 -75.03 -4.23
N PRO A 172 -23.81 -74.85 -3.45
CA PRO A 172 -22.67 -74.03 -3.86
C PRO A 172 -22.05 -74.41 -5.21
N PHE A 173 -22.03 -75.71 -5.54
CA PHE A 173 -21.48 -76.20 -6.81
C PHE A 173 -22.29 -75.66 -8.01
N TYR A 174 -23.62 -75.70 -7.92
CA TYR A 174 -24.50 -75.21 -8.97
C TYR A 174 -24.48 -73.68 -9.08
N TYR A 175 -24.37 -72.97 -7.95
CA TYR A 175 -24.19 -71.53 -7.96
C TYR A 175 -22.92 -71.11 -8.68
N ARG A 176 -21.77 -71.76 -8.43
CA ARG A 176 -20.52 -71.46 -9.15
C ARG A 176 -20.65 -71.64 -10.66
N LYS A 177 -21.43 -72.64 -11.10
CA LYS A 177 -21.71 -72.87 -12.53
C LYS A 177 -22.54 -71.72 -13.13
N VAL A 178 -23.56 -71.24 -12.41
CA VAL A 178 -24.37 -70.08 -12.82
C VAL A 178 -23.53 -68.79 -12.81
N LYS A 179 -22.67 -68.60 -11.79
CA LYS A 179 -21.73 -67.48 -11.70
C LYS A 179 -20.75 -67.45 -12.87
N ALA A 180 -20.25 -68.60 -13.32
CA ALA A 180 -19.33 -68.68 -14.45
C ALA A 180 -20.01 -68.39 -15.81
N THR A 181 -21.28 -68.79 -15.98
CA THR A 181 -21.97 -68.66 -17.28
C THR A 181 -22.82 -67.40 -17.40
N HIS A 182 -23.24 -66.79 -16.29
CA HIS A 182 -24.26 -65.74 -16.24
C HIS A 182 -25.56 -66.11 -16.98
N LYS A 183 -25.86 -67.41 -17.12
CA LYS A 183 -27.04 -67.93 -17.82
C LYS A 183 -27.87 -68.82 -16.89
N PRO A 184 -29.20 -68.89 -17.10
CA PRO A 184 -30.03 -69.83 -16.37
C PRO A 184 -29.52 -71.27 -16.48
N LEU A 185 -29.53 -72.00 -15.38
CA LEU A 185 -29.16 -73.41 -15.32
C LEU A 185 -30.40 -74.25 -15.01
N ILE A 186 -30.70 -75.19 -15.89
CA ILE A 186 -31.82 -76.10 -15.75
C ILE A 186 -31.30 -77.48 -15.37
N LEU A 187 -31.80 -78.00 -14.26
CA LEU A 187 -31.53 -79.34 -13.75
C LEU A 187 -32.76 -80.20 -13.96
N HIS A 188 -32.59 -81.42 -14.44
CA HIS A 188 -33.68 -82.36 -14.75
C HIS A 188 -33.35 -83.76 -14.23
N LYS A 189 -34.35 -84.54 -13.82
CA LYS A 189 -34.14 -85.90 -13.29
C LYS A 189 -33.67 -86.90 -14.36
N ALA A 190 -34.31 -86.89 -15.54
CA ALA A 190 -34.02 -87.84 -16.64
C ALA A 190 -32.60 -87.76 -17.23
N ASN A 191 -31.91 -86.62 -17.14
CA ASN A 191 -30.52 -86.48 -17.62
C ASN A 191 -29.49 -86.61 -16.49
N GLY A 192 -29.93 -87.01 -15.27
CA GLY A 192 -29.07 -87.20 -14.10
C GLY A 192 -28.51 -85.92 -13.48
N SER A 193 -28.92 -84.73 -13.95
CA SER A 193 -28.36 -83.46 -13.49
C SER A 193 -28.97 -82.94 -12.18
N LEU A 194 -30.14 -83.44 -11.78
CA LEU A 194 -30.85 -83.10 -10.55
C LEU A 194 -30.75 -84.23 -9.50
N PRO A 195 -29.88 -84.11 -8.49
CA PRO A 195 -29.81 -85.03 -7.36
C PRO A 195 -31.07 -84.96 -6.52
N ASP A 196 -31.57 -86.12 -6.08
CA ASP A 196 -32.77 -86.16 -5.24
C ASP A 196 -32.57 -85.42 -3.90
N ALA A 197 -31.35 -85.36 -3.39
CA ALA A 197 -30.99 -84.63 -2.17
C ALA A 197 -31.22 -83.12 -2.24
N LEU A 198 -31.38 -82.48 -3.41
CA LEU A 198 -31.66 -81.04 -3.51
C LEU A 198 -33.15 -80.68 -3.34
N LEU A 199 -34.02 -81.68 -3.33
CA LEU A 199 -35.47 -81.50 -3.26
C LEU A 199 -36.05 -82.02 -1.94
N ASP A 200 -35.23 -82.49 -1.02
CA ASP A 200 -35.71 -83.05 0.24
C ASP A 200 -36.08 -81.92 1.22
N GLY A 201 -37.07 -82.16 2.08
CA GLY A 201 -37.46 -81.21 3.13
C GLY A 201 -38.30 -80.00 2.69
N PHE A 202 -38.76 -79.93 1.44
CA PHE A 202 -39.71 -78.90 0.99
C PHE A 202 -41.18 -79.34 1.13
N VAL A 203 -42.04 -78.36 1.38
CA VAL A 203 -43.51 -78.49 1.32
C VAL A 203 -43.98 -78.04 -0.06
N TRP A 204 -44.43 -78.99 -0.88
CA TRP A 204 -44.80 -78.73 -2.27
C TRP A 204 -46.11 -77.96 -2.38
N ARG A 205 -46.08 -76.81 -3.06
CA ARG A 205 -47.27 -76.00 -3.37
C ARG A 205 -47.92 -76.42 -4.70
N GLY A 206 -49.09 -75.85 -5.02
CA GLY A 206 -49.81 -76.16 -6.25
C GLY A 206 -50.38 -77.58 -6.25
N TYR A 207 -49.82 -78.47 -7.07
CA TYR A 207 -50.29 -79.85 -7.16
C TYR A 207 -49.88 -80.75 -5.98
N GLY A 208 -49.06 -80.25 -5.05
CA GLY A 208 -48.56 -81.04 -3.91
C GLY A 208 -47.56 -82.12 -4.31
N GLU A 209 -47.06 -82.06 -5.54
CA GLU A 209 -46.17 -83.07 -6.14
C GLU A 209 -44.73 -82.56 -6.21
N ARG A 210 -43.78 -83.49 -6.09
CA ARG A 210 -42.35 -83.20 -6.19
C ARG A 210 -41.98 -82.82 -7.63
N PRO A 211 -41.30 -81.68 -7.85
CA PRO A 211 -40.87 -81.26 -9.18
C PRO A 211 -39.79 -82.19 -9.74
N VAL A 212 -39.84 -82.43 -11.06
CA VAL A 212 -38.86 -83.26 -11.79
C VAL A 212 -37.73 -82.45 -12.43
N SER A 213 -37.89 -81.13 -12.46
CA SER A 213 -36.87 -80.18 -12.91
C SER A 213 -36.75 -79.03 -11.92
N MET A 214 -35.56 -78.44 -11.83
CA MET A 214 -35.27 -77.25 -11.04
C MET A 214 -34.55 -76.23 -11.90
N VAL A 215 -34.91 -74.96 -11.78
CA VAL A 215 -34.36 -73.87 -12.57
C VAL A 215 -33.65 -72.90 -11.63
N LEU A 216 -32.41 -72.55 -11.98
CA LEU A 216 -31.60 -71.56 -11.29
C LEU A 216 -31.39 -70.38 -12.23
N ILE A 217 -31.87 -69.21 -11.84
CA ILE A 217 -31.81 -67.98 -12.62
C ILE A 217 -30.84 -66.99 -11.96
N PRO A 218 -29.79 -66.52 -12.69
CA PRO A 218 -28.94 -65.44 -12.20
C PRO A 218 -29.72 -64.12 -12.17
N VAL A 219 -29.55 -63.35 -11.11
CA VAL A 219 -30.05 -61.97 -11.01
C VAL A 219 -28.84 -61.05 -11.12
N SER A 220 -28.76 -60.28 -12.20
CA SER A 220 -27.60 -59.43 -12.47
C SER A 220 -28.00 -57.97 -12.69
N VAL A 221 -27.22 -57.06 -12.11
CA VAL A 221 -27.36 -55.61 -12.29
C VAL A 221 -26.04 -55.07 -12.82
N SER A 222 -26.07 -54.32 -13.93
CA SER A 222 -24.86 -53.77 -14.57
C SER A 222 -23.75 -54.80 -14.80
N SER A 223 -24.10 -56.02 -15.23
CA SER A 223 -23.20 -57.16 -15.44
C SER A 223 -22.59 -57.78 -14.17
N ARG A 224 -22.95 -57.31 -12.97
CA ARG A 224 -22.60 -57.93 -11.70
C ARG A 224 -23.70 -58.88 -11.25
N LEU A 225 -23.36 -60.11 -10.90
CA LEU A 225 -24.30 -61.06 -10.29
C LEU A 225 -24.58 -60.64 -8.85
N ILE A 226 -25.80 -60.15 -8.58
CA ILE A 226 -26.22 -59.67 -7.26
C ILE A 226 -26.99 -60.73 -6.46
N GLY A 227 -27.36 -61.83 -7.12
CA GLY A 227 -28.11 -62.90 -6.47
C GLY A 227 -28.51 -64.01 -7.42
N ILE A 228 -29.27 -64.96 -6.90
CA ILE A 228 -29.82 -66.09 -7.65
C ILE A 228 -31.23 -66.38 -7.18
N LEU A 229 -32.12 -66.66 -8.12
CA LEU A 229 -33.48 -67.15 -7.87
C LEU A 229 -33.54 -68.61 -8.29
N VAL A 230 -33.98 -69.48 -7.39
CA VAL A 230 -34.09 -70.93 -7.63
C VAL A 230 -35.54 -71.32 -7.47
N PHE A 231 -36.07 -72.12 -8.39
CA PHE A 231 -37.43 -72.64 -8.27
C PHE A 231 -37.60 -74.03 -8.89
N GLY A 232 -38.57 -74.77 -8.39
CA GLY A 232 -38.99 -76.04 -8.95
C GLY A 232 -39.85 -75.80 -10.17
N TRP A 233 -39.66 -76.57 -11.24
CA TRP A 233 -40.53 -76.52 -12.40
C TRP A 233 -41.84 -77.27 -12.14
N ASN A 234 -42.92 -76.87 -12.83
CA ASN A 234 -44.22 -77.53 -12.77
C ASN A 234 -44.08 -79.07 -12.87
N PRO A 235 -44.47 -79.85 -11.84
CA PRO A 235 -44.28 -81.31 -11.81
C PRO A 235 -45.09 -82.02 -12.92
N ARG A 236 -46.23 -81.43 -13.29
CA ARG A 236 -47.13 -81.94 -14.31
C ARG A 236 -46.80 -81.44 -15.72
N ARG A 237 -45.73 -80.67 -15.92
CA ARG A 237 -45.20 -80.39 -17.28
C ARG A 237 -43.76 -80.85 -17.44
N ARG A 238 -43.47 -81.44 -18.61
CA ARG A 238 -42.09 -81.70 -19.01
C ARG A 238 -41.45 -80.39 -19.45
N TYR A 239 -40.22 -80.13 -19.01
CA TYR A 239 -39.44 -79.01 -19.54
C TYR A 239 -39.11 -79.25 -21.02
N ARG A 240 -39.49 -78.31 -21.88
CA ARG A 240 -39.23 -78.32 -23.33
C ARG A 240 -38.33 -77.14 -23.71
N PRO A 241 -37.56 -77.20 -24.81
CA PRO A 241 -36.73 -76.08 -25.26
C PRO A 241 -37.50 -74.76 -25.47
N GLU A 242 -38.80 -74.84 -25.83
CA GLU A 242 -39.68 -73.67 -25.97
C GLU A 242 -39.87 -72.91 -24.65
N ASP A 243 -39.74 -73.60 -23.51
CA ASP A 243 -39.87 -73.01 -22.17
C ASP A 243 -38.68 -72.09 -21.80
N ASP A 244 -37.55 -72.19 -22.52
CA ASP A 244 -36.40 -71.31 -22.35
C ASP A 244 -36.78 -69.83 -22.56
N VAL A 245 -37.77 -69.56 -23.43
CA VAL A 245 -38.27 -68.20 -23.69
C VAL A 245 -38.82 -67.58 -22.41
N PHE A 246 -39.61 -68.35 -21.65
CA PHE A 246 -40.18 -67.91 -20.38
C PHE A 246 -39.11 -67.73 -19.30
N VAL A 247 -38.21 -68.71 -19.14
CA VAL A 247 -37.12 -68.64 -18.15
C VAL A 247 -36.23 -67.42 -18.39
N ASN A 248 -35.87 -67.14 -19.64
CA ASN A 248 -35.08 -65.96 -19.98
C ASN A 248 -35.87 -64.65 -19.83
N ALA A 249 -37.18 -64.65 -20.08
CA ALA A 249 -38.04 -63.49 -19.80
C ALA A 249 -38.10 -63.21 -18.29
N LEU A 250 -38.29 -64.25 -17.47
CA LEU A 250 -38.28 -64.15 -16.01
C LEU A 250 -36.95 -63.64 -15.47
N CYS A 251 -35.83 -64.16 -15.98
CA CYS A 251 -34.47 -63.70 -15.64
C CYS A 251 -34.29 -62.21 -15.90
N ARG A 252 -34.67 -61.75 -17.10
CA ARG A 252 -34.59 -60.32 -17.46
C ARG A 252 -35.50 -59.46 -16.61
N GLN A 253 -36.74 -59.91 -16.38
CA GLN A 253 -37.72 -59.14 -15.63
C GLN A 253 -37.32 -58.96 -14.16
N VAL A 254 -36.92 -60.04 -13.49
CA VAL A 254 -36.45 -59.99 -12.09
C VAL A 254 -35.19 -59.12 -11.97
N SER A 255 -34.24 -59.27 -12.90
CA SER A 255 -33.03 -58.45 -12.91
C SER A 255 -33.33 -56.96 -13.13
N ALA A 256 -34.27 -56.62 -14.02
CA ALA A 256 -34.68 -55.25 -14.29
C ALA A 256 -35.38 -54.60 -13.09
N THR A 257 -36.32 -55.30 -12.45
CA THR A 257 -37.04 -54.80 -11.27
C THR A 257 -36.07 -54.52 -10.11
N ILE A 258 -35.09 -55.40 -9.88
CA ILE A 258 -34.09 -55.20 -8.83
C ILE A 258 -33.11 -54.07 -9.19
N SER A 259 -32.68 -53.95 -10.45
CA SER A 259 -31.84 -52.83 -10.91
C SER A 259 -32.52 -51.48 -10.65
N PHE A 260 -33.79 -51.36 -11.07
CA PHE A 260 -34.55 -50.12 -10.91
C PHE A 260 -34.65 -49.68 -9.45
N ALA A 261 -34.84 -50.63 -8.54
CA ALA A 261 -34.97 -50.31 -7.13
C ALA A 261 -33.64 -49.90 -6.49
N ILE A 262 -32.52 -50.52 -6.89
CA ILE A 262 -31.17 -50.09 -6.47
C ILE A 262 -30.88 -48.67 -6.96
N ASP A 263 -31.13 -48.39 -8.24
CA ASP A 263 -30.88 -47.06 -8.83
C ASP A 263 -31.71 -45.96 -8.15
N ARG A 264 -32.95 -46.28 -7.77
CA ARG A 264 -33.84 -45.35 -7.05
C ARG A 264 -33.33 -45.00 -5.65
N GLU A 265 -32.86 -46.00 -4.91
CA GLU A 265 -32.30 -45.81 -3.57
C GLU A 265 -31.02 -44.96 -3.62
N GLU A 266 -30.11 -45.26 -4.56
CA GLU A 266 -28.89 -44.47 -4.73
C GLU A 266 -29.18 -43.01 -5.15
N ALA A 267 -30.17 -42.80 -6.02
CA ALA A 267 -30.59 -41.46 -6.43
C ALA A 267 -31.18 -40.66 -5.26
N TYR A 268 -31.99 -41.30 -4.42
CA TYR A 268 -32.58 -40.68 -3.24
C TYR A 268 -31.49 -40.24 -2.24
N GLN A 269 -30.58 -41.15 -1.88
CA GLN A 269 -29.45 -40.83 -0.98
C GLN A 269 -28.54 -39.74 -1.54
N ARG A 270 -28.32 -39.71 -2.86
CA ARG A 270 -27.52 -38.67 -3.51
C ARG A 270 -28.20 -37.31 -3.45
N ALA A 271 -29.51 -37.25 -3.67
CA ALA A 271 -30.29 -36.01 -3.58
C ALA A 271 -30.26 -35.44 -2.15
N GLU A 272 -30.47 -36.27 -1.14
CA GLU A 272 -30.41 -35.86 0.27
C GLU A 272 -29.00 -35.34 0.66
N ARG A 273 -27.94 -35.99 0.19
CA ARG A 273 -26.57 -35.48 0.41
C ARG A 273 -26.35 -34.11 -0.24
N MET A 274 -26.87 -33.89 -1.46
CA MET A 274 -26.74 -32.60 -2.11
C MET A 274 -27.51 -31.49 -1.39
N THR A 275 -28.73 -31.76 -0.92
CA THR A 275 -29.51 -30.75 -0.18
C THR A 275 -28.85 -30.37 1.14
N LEU A 276 -28.31 -31.34 1.88
CA LEU A 276 -27.54 -31.07 3.09
C LEU A 276 -26.27 -30.26 2.79
N GLN A 277 -25.54 -30.58 1.71
CA GLN A 277 -24.36 -29.82 1.29
C GLN A 277 -24.69 -28.39 0.87
N LEU A 278 -25.81 -28.17 0.19
CA LEU A 278 -26.28 -26.84 -0.18
C LEU A 278 -26.63 -26.02 1.07
N ALA A 279 -27.37 -26.61 2.02
CA ALA A 279 -27.72 -25.96 3.28
C ALA A 279 -26.47 -25.60 4.11
N ASP A 280 -25.48 -26.49 4.18
CA ASP A 280 -24.23 -26.24 4.89
C ASP A 280 -23.40 -25.14 4.22
N ARG A 281 -23.31 -25.14 2.88
CA ARG A 281 -22.64 -24.06 2.12
C ARG A 281 -23.34 -22.72 2.28
N GLU A 282 -24.67 -22.68 2.20
CA GLU A 282 -25.45 -21.45 2.43
C GLU A 282 -25.22 -20.89 3.83
N ARG A 283 -25.15 -21.77 4.83
CA ARG A 283 -24.82 -21.39 6.20
C ARG A 283 -23.40 -20.83 6.31
N GLN A 284 -22.40 -21.50 5.73
CA GLN A 284 -21.01 -21.03 5.74
C GLN A 284 -20.87 -19.65 5.08
N ILE A 285 -21.50 -19.42 3.93
CA ILE A 285 -21.47 -18.13 3.23
C ILE A 285 -22.08 -17.03 4.12
N ARG A 286 -23.21 -17.32 4.79
CA ARG A 286 -23.84 -16.39 5.71
C ARG A 286 -22.95 -16.08 6.91
N GLU A 287 -22.30 -17.08 7.51
CA GLU A 287 -21.38 -16.88 8.64
C GLU A 287 -20.16 -16.02 8.24
N ILE A 288 -19.58 -16.24 7.05
CA ILE A 288 -18.47 -15.43 6.54
C ILE A 288 -18.93 -13.99 6.29
N ALA A 289 -20.11 -13.79 5.70
CA ALA A 289 -20.65 -12.47 5.45
C ALA A 289 -20.96 -11.71 6.77
N GLU A 290 -21.41 -12.42 7.81
CA GLU A 290 -21.77 -11.82 9.10
C GLU A 290 -20.58 -11.38 9.93
N HIS A 291 -19.47 -12.15 9.91
CA HIS A 291 -18.28 -11.90 10.72
C HIS A 291 -17.13 -11.20 9.96
N GLY A 292 -17.37 -10.81 8.70
CA GLY A 292 -16.39 -10.08 7.90
C GLY A 292 -16.06 -8.70 8.50
N PRO A 293 -14.82 -8.20 8.37
CA PRO A 293 -14.44 -6.88 8.86
C PRO A 293 -15.02 -5.72 8.03
N VAL A 294 -15.68 -6.03 6.92
CA VAL A 294 -16.30 -5.09 5.98
C VAL A 294 -17.81 -5.08 6.22
N GLY A 295 -18.39 -3.89 6.27
CA GLY A 295 -19.84 -3.73 6.30
C GLY A 295 -20.44 -4.07 4.94
N MET A 296 -21.31 -5.07 4.87
CA MET A 296 -22.00 -5.46 3.64
C MET A 296 -23.47 -5.10 3.75
N ILE A 297 -24.00 -4.47 2.71
CA ILE A 297 -25.41 -4.10 2.62
C ILE A 297 -25.95 -4.42 1.23
N ARG A 298 -27.19 -4.89 1.18
CA ARG A 298 -27.98 -5.11 -0.03
C ARG A 298 -29.21 -4.21 0.03
N LEU A 299 -29.34 -3.39 -1.01
CA LEU A 299 -30.39 -2.40 -1.16
C LEU A 299 -31.32 -2.79 -2.33
N THR A 300 -32.61 -2.48 -2.24
CA THR A 300 -33.52 -2.53 -3.38
C THR A 300 -33.19 -1.40 -4.37
N PRO A 301 -33.65 -1.46 -5.63
CA PRO A 301 -33.52 -0.34 -6.57
C PRO A 301 -34.17 0.95 -6.06
N ASP A 302 -35.17 0.84 -5.19
CA ASP A 302 -35.82 1.96 -4.50
C ASP A 302 -35.03 2.46 -3.28
N GLY A 303 -33.87 1.88 -2.96
CA GLY A 303 -33.01 2.34 -1.86
C GLY A 303 -33.37 1.82 -0.46
N ASN A 304 -34.19 0.77 -0.35
CA ASN A 304 -34.52 0.13 0.94
C ASN A 304 -33.51 -0.97 1.30
N ILE A 305 -33.21 -1.14 2.58
CA ILE A 305 -32.28 -2.19 3.07
C ILE A 305 -32.98 -3.55 3.06
N VAL A 306 -32.53 -4.46 2.20
CA VAL A 306 -33.00 -5.86 2.15
C VAL A 306 -32.25 -6.70 3.18
N TRP A 307 -30.94 -6.47 3.30
CA TRP A 307 -30.07 -7.21 4.20
C TRP A 307 -28.80 -6.41 4.46
N ALA A 308 -28.32 -6.39 5.70
CA ALA A 308 -27.00 -5.89 6.04
C ALA A 308 -26.39 -6.75 7.15
N ASN A 309 -25.07 -6.90 7.15
CA ASN A 309 -24.38 -7.61 8.22
C ASN A 309 -24.20 -6.71 9.46
N SER A 310 -23.92 -7.33 10.61
CA SER A 310 -23.63 -6.62 11.86
C SER A 310 -22.55 -5.54 11.74
N GLN A 311 -21.55 -5.77 10.88
CA GLN A 311 -20.43 -4.87 10.69
C GLN A 311 -20.83 -3.56 10.00
N PHE A 312 -21.79 -3.58 9.08
CA PHE A 312 -22.33 -2.37 8.47
C PHE A 312 -22.93 -1.46 9.55
N TYR A 313 -23.79 -2.00 10.41
CA TYR A 313 -24.39 -1.26 11.52
C TYR A 313 -23.34 -0.77 12.52
N ALA A 314 -22.30 -1.58 12.80
CA ALA A 314 -21.23 -1.22 13.70
C ALA A 314 -20.33 -0.08 13.16
N ILE A 315 -20.13 0.01 11.84
CA ILE A 315 -19.35 1.08 11.20
C ILE A 315 -20.17 2.36 11.12
N THR A 316 -21.40 2.25 10.59
CA THR A 316 -22.27 3.38 10.29
C THR A 316 -22.99 3.96 11.50
N SER A 317 -23.19 3.18 12.57
CA SER A 317 -24.10 3.50 13.67
C SER A 317 -25.56 3.68 13.24
N HIS A 318 -25.94 3.12 12.08
CA HIS A 318 -27.32 3.10 11.61
C HIS A 318 -28.16 2.15 12.48
N SER A 319 -29.40 2.52 12.80
CA SER A 319 -30.31 1.66 13.58
C SER A 319 -30.79 0.47 12.74
N ILE A 320 -31.00 -0.69 13.35
CA ILE A 320 -31.55 -1.86 12.64
C ILE A 320 -33.03 -1.65 12.28
N ASP A 321 -33.73 -0.84 13.08
CA ASP A 321 -35.17 -0.59 12.97
C ASP A 321 -35.53 0.47 11.91
N ASP A 322 -34.57 1.28 11.46
CA ASP A 322 -34.80 2.40 10.53
C ASP A 322 -34.75 1.95 9.06
N GLN A 323 -35.76 1.19 8.64
CA GLN A 323 -35.86 0.66 7.28
C GLN A 323 -36.90 1.42 6.45
N TYR A 324 -36.47 2.54 5.88
CA TYR A 324 -37.24 3.34 4.92
C TYR A 324 -36.37 3.80 3.75
N GLU A 325 -37.00 4.40 2.74
CA GLU A 325 -36.37 4.77 1.47
C GLU A 325 -35.15 5.68 1.71
N TYR A 326 -33.99 5.28 1.19
CA TYR A 326 -32.70 5.99 1.30
C TYR A 326 -32.15 6.20 2.72
N SER A 327 -32.59 5.42 3.72
CA SER A 327 -32.11 5.57 5.11
C SER A 327 -30.58 5.49 5.26
N PHE A 328 -29.90 4.74 4.38
CA PHE A 328 -28.43 4.64 4.36
C PHE A 328 -27.71 5.98 4.09
N THR A 329 -28.38 6.97 3.47
CA THR A 329 -27.79 8.28 3.17
C THR A 329 -27.74 9.19 4.39
N GLU A 330 -28.58 8.96 5.39
CA GLU A 330 -28.64 9.80 6.60
C GLU A 330 -27.39 9.64 7.47
N VAL A 331 -26.70 8.50 7.34
CA VAL A 331 -25.45 8.21 8.01
C VAL A 331 -24.31 9.11 7.53
N LEU A 332 -24.40 9.58 6.27
CA LEU A 332 -23.40 10.44 5.67
C LEU A 332 -23.45 11.85 6.27
N HIS A 333 -22.28 12.47 6.36
CA HIS A 333 -22.13 13.87 6.73
C HIS A 333 -22.97 14.76 5.80
N PRO A 334 -23.62 15.84 6.28
CA PRO A 334 -24.48 16.70 5.47
C PRO A 334 -23.86 17.15 4.14
N ASP A 335 -22.57 17.52 4.15
CA ASP A 335 -21.83 17.95 2.96
C ASP A 335 -21.61 16.84 1.92
N ASP A 336 -21.64 15.58 2.34
CA ASP A 336 -21.35 14.42 1.48
C ASP A 336 -22.64 13.71 1.00
N ARG A 337 -23.82 14.15 1.45
CA ARG A 337 -25.12 13.53 1.08
C ARG A 337 -25.46 13.70 -0.40
N GLU A 338 -25.16 14.87 -0.97
CA GLU A 338 -25.41 15.14 -2.40
C GLU A 338 -24.56 14.21 -3.28
N MET A 339 -23.27 14.09 -2.93
CA MET A 339 -22.35 13.14 -3.56
C MET A 339 -22.81 11.69 -3.40
N GLY A 340 -23.37 11.33 -2.24
CA GLY A 340 -23.95 10.01 -1.99
C GLY A 340 -25.15 9.69 -2.89
N MET A 341 -26.00 10.68 -3.18
CA MET A 341 -27.11 10.52 -4.11
C MET A 341 -26.64 10.42 -5.56
N GLU A 342 -25.66 11.21 -5.98
CA GLU A 342 -25.05 11.08 -7.32
C GLU A 342 -24.41 9.70 -7.50
N PHE A 343 -23.70 9.22 -6.47
CA PHE A 343 -23.16 7.86 -6.41
C PHE A 343 -24.26 6.80 -6.59
N TRP A 344 -25.41 6.97 -5.94
CA TRP A 344 -26.57 6.08 -6.10
C TRP A 344 -27.16 6.11 -7.52
N TYR A 345 -27.38 7.30 -8.08
CA TYR A 345 -27.92 7.45 -9.44
C TYR A 345 -27.01 6.81 -10.49
N ASN A 346 -25.70 6.92 -10.35
CA ASN A 346 -24.74 6.27 -11.27
C ASN A 346 -24.88 4.75 -11.28
N MET A 347 -25.25 4.13 -10.16
CA MET A 347 -25.42 2.68 -10.10
C MET A 347 -26.75 2.22 -10.69
N VAL A 348 -27.85 2.90 -10.34
CA VAL A 348 -29.21 2.51 -10.76
C VAL A 348 -29.48 2.86 -12.21
N ASP A 349 -29.04 4.04 -12.67
CA ASP A 349 -29.34 4.51 -14.03
C ASP A 349 -28.25 4.07 -15.03
N GLN A 350 -26.97 4.21 -14.68
CA GLN A 350 -25.87 3.89 -15.60
C GLN A 350 -25.38 2.44 -15.52
N HIS A 351 -25.91 1.63 -14.58
CA HIS A 351 -25.53 0.23 -14.38
C HIS A 351 -24.02 0.01 -14.14
N LYS A 352 -23.34 1.00 -13.55
CA LYS A 352 -21.89 0.95 -13.29
C LYS A 352 -21.58 0.71 -11.83
N SER A 353 -20.59 -0.13 -11.57
CA SER A 353 -19.95 -0.20 -10.25
C SER A 353 -19.17 1.09 -9.97
N SER A 354 -19.28 1.60 -8.75
CA SER A 354 -18.61 2.82 -8.35
C SER A 354 -17.95 2.65 -6.98
N GLU A 355 -16.87 3.38 -6.76
CA GLU A 355 -16.12 3.43 -5.52
C GLU A 355 -15.97 4.88 -5.11
N GLN A 356 -16.34 5.20 -3.86
CA GLN A 356 -16.30 6.58 -3.37
C GLN A 356 -16.03 6.61 -1.86
N GLU A 357 -15.29 7.64 -1.42
CA GLU A 357 -15.04 7.93 -0.02
C GLU A 357 -16.08 8.90 0.53
N PHE A 358 -16.59 8.65 1.73
CA PHE A 358 -17.56 9.49 2.40
C PHE A 358 -17.21 9.70 3.88
N ARG A 359 -17.58 10.87 4.40
CA ARG A 359 -17.58 11.17 5.83
C ARG A 359 -18.87 10.70 6.47
N LEU A 360 -18.75 10.11 7.66
CA LEU A 360 -19.88 9.73 8.49
C LEU A 360 -20.20 10.80 9.53
N ASN A 361 -21.45 10.83 10.00
CA ASN A 361 -21.85 11.61 11.18
C ASN A 361 -21.20 11.11 12.48
N ARG A 362 -20.76 9.86 12.49
CA ARG A 362 -20.01 9.26 13.58
C ARG A 362 -18.64 9.92 13.71
N THR A 363 -18.24 10.24 14.94
CA THR A 363 -16.90 10.72 15.26
C THR A 363 -16.05 9.63 15.93
N TRP A 364 -14.74 9.76 15.80
CA TRP A 364 -13.74 8.95 16.49
C TRP A 364 -12.65 9.84 17.08
N ILE A 365 -11.84 9.29 17.98
CA ILE A 365 -10.73 9.99 18.61
C ILE A 365 -9.44 9.39 18.06
N PRO A 366 -8.62 10.16 17.33
CA PRO A 366 -7.32 9.71 16.86
C PRO A 366 -6.39 9.29 18.01
N PRO A 367 -5.42 8.39 17.77
CA PRO A 367 -4.43 8.05 18.77
C PRO A 367 -3.52 9.26 19.09
N PRO A 368 -3.07 9.41 20.35
CA PRO A 368 -2.21 10.52 20.75
C PRO A 368 -0.87 10.45 20.03
N THR A 369 -0.40 11.60 19.53
CA THR A 369 0.91 11.73 18.89
C THR A 369 1.81 12.65 19.70
N THR A 370 3.11 12.59 19.46
CA THR A 370 4.13 13.42 20.13
C THR A 370 3.84 14.93 19.98
N GLY A 371 3.22 15.35 18.86
CA GLY A 371 2.82 16.73 18.61
C GLY A 371 1.39 17.08 19.05
N ASN A 372 0.53 16.10 19.33
CA ASN A 372 -0.82 16.32 19.84
C ASN A 372 -1.20 15.26 20.90
N PRO A 373 -0.86 15.51 22.18
CA PRO A 373 -1.12 14.57 23.27
C PRO A 373 -2.60 14.48 23.69
N LYS A 374 -3.47 15.39 23.23
CA LYS A 374 -4.92 15.38 23.48
C LYS A 374 -5.67 15.61 22.15
N PRO A 375 -5.78 14.58 21.31
CA PRO A 375 -6.47 14.69 20.02
C PRO A 375 -7.96 15.01 20.21
N GLN A 376 -8.49 15.84 19.31
CA GLN A 376 -9.91 16.20 19.29
C GLN A 376 -10.72 15.12 18.58
N GLN A 377 -12.04 15.16 18.71
CA GLN A 377 -12.92 14.28 17.95
C GLN A 377 -12.92 14.69 16.48
N GLU A 378 -12.72 13.71 15.60
CA GLU A 378 -12.74 13.87 14.14
C GLU A 378 -13.85 12.98 13.55
N TYR A 379 -14.36 13.34 12.38
CA TYR A 379 -15.34 12.51 11.68
C TYR A 379 -14.70 11.21 11.16
N CYS A 380 -15.45 10.11 11.22
CA CYS A 380 -15.06 8.86 10.59
C CYS A 380 -15.16 8.97 9.07
N TRP A 381 -14.24 8.29 8.39
CA TRP A 381 -14.22 8.14 6.95
C TRP A 381 -14.48 6.70 6.55
N ILE A 382 -15.31 6.52 5.53
CA ILE A 382 -15.59 5.22 4.94
C ILE A 382 -15.25 5.22 3.46
N LEU A 383 -14.83 4.05 2.98
CA LEU A 383 -14.77 3.71 1.56
C LEU A 383 -15.98 2.84 1.25
N SER A 384 -16.85 3.31 0.36
CA SER A 384 -18.02 2.59 -0.12
C SER A 384 -17.79 2.13 -1.55
N ASN A 385 -17.75 0.81 -1.75
CA ASN A 385 -17.68 0.19 -3.06
C ASN A 385 -19.01 -0.53 -3.32
N ALA A 386 -19.70 -0.14 -4.39
CA ALA A 386 -21.04 -0.64 -4.66
C ALA A 386 -21.23 -1.01 -6.12
N PHE A 387 -22.03 -2.05 -6.35
CA PHE A 387 -22.30 -2.61 -7.68
C PHE A 387 -23.75 -3.11 -7.80
N PRO A 388 -24.39 -2.93 -8.97
CA PRO A 388 -25.72 -3.45 -9.22
C PRO A 388 -25.70 -4.94 -9.54
N VAL A 389 -26.69 -5.68 -9.02
CA VAL A 389 -26.96 -7.08 -9.34
C VAL A 389 -28.09 -7.12 -10.36
N ILE A 390 -27.76 -7.57 -11.58
CA ILE A 390 -28.66 -7.55 -12.73
C ILE A 390 -29.05 -8.98 -13.08
N GLU A 391 -30.35 -9.24 -13.17
CA GLU A 391 -30.89 -10.50 -13.70
C GLU A 391 -31.82 -10.19 -14.88
N ASN A 392 -31.62 -10.87 -16.01
CA ASN A 392 -32.41 -10.68 -17.24
C ASN A 392 -32.47 -9.22 -17.74
N GLY A 393 -31.41 -8.42 -17.48
CA GLY A 393 -31.34 -7.02 -17.89
C GLY A 393 -32.09 -6.04 -16.97
N ILE A 394 -32.61 -6.50 -15.83
CA ILE A 394 -33.28 -5.67 -14.82
C ILE A 394 -32.44 -5.69 -13.54
N ILE A 395 -32.23 -4.53 -12.92
CA ILE A 395 -31.56 -4.41 -11.62
C ILE A 395 -32.48 -5.00 -10.55
N GLN A 396 -32.02 -6.07 -9.89
CA GLN A 396 -32.74 -6.70 -8.77
C GLN A 396 -32.39 -6.04 -7.44
N SER A 397 -31.11 -5.71 -7.24
CA SER A 397 -30.61 -5.08 -6.02
C SER A 397 -29.26 -4.43 -6.24
N VAL A 398 -28.85 -3.55 -5.34
CA VAL A 398 -27.51 -2.97 -5.28
C VAL A 398 -26.81 -3.56 -4.06
N VAL A 399 -25.57 -4.02 -4.23
CA VAL A 399 -24.74 -4.50 -3.11
C VAL A 399 -23.65 -3.47 -2.88
N ALA A 400 -23.49 -3.02 -1.64
CA ALA A 400 -22.41 -2.12 -1.23
C ALA A 400 -21.57 -2.75 -0.11
N CYS A 401 -20.28 -2.51 -0.18
CA CYS A 401 -19.25 -2.89 0.77
C CYS A 401 -18.64 -1.61 1.35
N VAL A 402 -18.71 -1.47 2.67
CA VAL A 402 -18.28 -0.28 3.41
C VAL A 402 -17.10 -0.64 4.31
N THR A 403 -15.99 0.06 4.15
CA THR A 403 -14.77 -0.13 4.96
C THR A 403 -14.43 1.16 5.70
N ASP A 404 -14.16 1.07 7.01
CA ASP A 404 -13.66 2.21 7.79
C ASP A 404 -12.18 2.49 7.45
N ILE A 405 -11.93 3.67 6.87
CA ILE A 405 -10.60 4.14 6.45
C ILE A 405 -10.09 5.30 7.32
N SER A 406 -10.75 5.59 8.44
CA SER A 406 -10.42 6.74 9.31
C SER A 406 -8.97 6.72 9.78
N ARG A 407 -8.48 5.55 10.19
CA ARG A 407 -7.08 5.37 10.63
C ARG A 407 -6.08 5.56 9.50
N THR A 408 -6.43 5.13 8.29
CA THR A 408 -5.58 5.25 7.10
C THR A 408 -5.45 6.71 6.71
N LYS A 409 -6.58 7.44 6.61
CA LYS A 409 -6.59 8.89 6.32
C LYS A 409 -5.77 9.68 7.33
N TRP A 410 -5.95 9.40 8.62
CA TRP A 410 -5.18 10.04 9.67
C TRP A 410 -3.67 9.78 9.54
N ALA A 411 -3.27 8.53 9.25
CA ALA A 411 -1.86 8.19 9.09
C ALA A 411 -1.23 8.91 7.87
N GLU A 412 -1.95 8.98 6.76
CA GLU A 412 -1.55 9.72 5.56
C GLU A 412 -1.39 11.21 5.85
N GLU A 413 -2.33 11.81 6.57
CA GLU A 413 -2.28 13.22 6.94
C GLU A 413 -1.11 13.54 7.89
N VAL A 414 -0.88 12.70 8.90
CA VAL A 414 0.27 12.82 9.80
C VAL A 414 1.59 12.71 9.02
N GLN A 415 1.70 11.75 8.11
CA GLN A 415 2.90 11.60 7.26
C GLN A 415 3.10 12.79 6.34
N SER A 416 2.04 13.28 5.70
CA SER A 416 2.09 14.46 4.83
C SER A 416 2.59 15.68 5.59
N ARG A 417 2.06 15.93 6.80
CA ARG A 417 2.53 17.02 7.65
C ARG A 417 4.00 16.89 8.02
N LEU A 418 4.44 15.71 8.47
CA LEU A 418 5.85 15.46 8.80
C LEU A 418 6.77 15.63 7.60
N ALA A 419 6.32 15.24 6.40
CA ALA A 419 7.07 15.43 5.16
C ALA A 419 7.19 16.92 4.81
N ILE A 420 6.11 17.69 4.96
CA ILE A 420 6.12 19.14 4.76
C ILE A 420 7.11 19.79 5.73
N GLU A 421 7.00 19.52 7.03
CA GLU A 421 7.91 20.04 8.06
C GLU A 421 9.38 19.68 7.76
N ALA A 422 9.66 18.43 7.38
CA ALA A 422 11.00 17.99 7.02
C ALA A 422 11.53 18.70 5.76
N THR A 423 10.68 18.92 4.75
CA THR A 423 11.08 19.65 3.55
C THR A 423 11.32 21.13 3.81
N GLU A 424 10.53 21.78 4.66
CA GLU A 424 10.76 23.16 5.10
C GLU A 424 12.07 23.28 5.89
N ALA A 425 12.31 22.37 6.83
CA ALA A 425 13.57 22.33 7.58
C ALA A 425 14.78 22.13 6.65
N ARG A 426 14.66 21.25 5.64
CA ARG A 426 15.72 21.03 4.64
C ARG A 426 15.98 22.30 3.81
N LYS A 427 14.93 22.99 3.36
CA LYS A 427 15.07 24.25 2.61
C LYS A 427 15.77 25.34 3.44
N LEU A 428 15.41 25.48 4.72
CA LEU A 428 16.08 26.42 5.62
C LEU A 428 17.57 26.07 5.82
N GLN A 429 17.90 24.78 5.90
CA GLN A 429 19.29 24.30 5.99
C GLN A 429 20.08 24.53 4.69
N GLU A 430 19.46 24.34 3.53
CA GLU A 430 20.08 24.63 2.23
C GLU A 430 20.35 26.14 2.07
N ALA A 431 19.37 26.99 2.39
CA ALA A 431 19.53 28.44 2.38
C ALA A 431 20.63 28.91 3.34
N PHE A 432 20.79 28.27 4.50
CA PHE A 432 21.90 28.51 5.43
C PHE A 432 23.27 28.26 4.77
N ILE A 433 23.43 27.12 4.09
CA ILE A 433 24.68 26.75 3.43
C ILE A 433 25.02 27.76 2.33
N ASP A 434 24.02 28.22 1.58
CA ASP A 434 24.22 29.17 0.49
C ASP A 434 24.71 30.54 1.03
N VAL A 435 24.06 31.09 2.06
CA VAL A 435 24.47 32.36 2.69
C VAL A 435 25.88 32.28 3.29
N VAL A 436 26.21 31.21 4.03
CA VAL A 436 27.55 31.04 4.61
C VAL A 436 28.60 30.92 3.52
N SER A 437 28.31 30.19 2.45
CA SER A 437 29.21 30.05 1.31
C SER A 437 29.46 31.39 0.61
N HIS A 438 28.41 32.20 0.45
CA HIS A 438 28.52 33.55 -0.11
C HIS A 438 29.41 34.47 0.75
N GLU A 439 29.12 34.53 2.06
CA GLU A 439 29.88 35.35 3.03
C GLU A 439 31.35 34.90 3.17
N MET A 440 31.65 33.60 3.06
CA MET A 440 33.03 33.09 3.10
C MET A 440 33.80 33.38 1.81
N ARG A 441 33.11 33.41 0.66
CA ARG A 441 33.73 33.53 -0.67
C ARG A 441 34.06 34.97 -1.02
N ASN A 442 33.22 35.93 -0.64
CA ASN A 442 33.46 37.35 -0.93
C ASN A 442 34.82 37.88 -0.45
N PRO A 443 35.25 37.69 0.82
CA PRO A 443 36.60 38.09 1.24
C PRO A 443 37.70 37.29 0.54
N LEU A 444 37.45 36.02 0.18
CA LEU A 444 38.42 35.18 -0.53
C LEU A 444 38.68 35.69 -1.96
N SER A 445 37.64 36.11 -2.68
CA SER A 445 37.76 36.74 -4.00
C SER A 445 38.58 38.03 -3.93
N ALA A 446 38.28 38.89 -2.95
CA ALA A 446 39.05 40.12 -2.73
C ALA A 446 40.53 39.82 -2.40
N ILE A 447 40.81 38.84 -1.53
CA ILE A 447 42.19 38.42 -1.20
C ILE A 447 42.93 37.96 -2.45
N THR A 448 42.29 37.11 -3.27
CA THR A 448 42.88 36.55 -4.49
C THR A 448 43.21 37.65 -5.48
N GLN A 449 42.27 38.58 -5.72
CA GLN A 449 42.47 39.70 -6.62
C GLN A 449 43.55 40.67 -6.13
N LEU A 450 43.57 41.01 -4.85
CA LEU A 450 44.60 41.88 -4.27
C LEU A 450 45.99 41.22 -4.31
N ALA A 451 46.07 39.91 -4.09
CA ALA A 451 47.30 39.14 -4.21
C ALA A 451 47.81 39.09 -5.66
N ASP A 452 46.90 38.88 -6.63
CA ASP A 452 47.21 38.97 -8.06
C ASP A 452 47.68 40.38 -8.46
N GLY A 453 47.06 41.43 -7.91
CA GLY A 453 47.49 42.81 -8.10
C GLY A 453 48.92 43.07 -7.61
N ILE A 454 49.29 42.50 -6.44
CA ILE A 454 50.66 42.55 -5.92
C ILE A 454 51.60 41.74 -6.83
N ALA A 455 51.18 40.57 -7.32
CA ALA A 455 51.97 39.73 -8.21
C ALA A 455 52.23 40.40 -9.58
N ALA A 456 51.21 41.06 -10.14
CA ALA A 456 51.27 41.78 -11.42
C ALA A 456 51.96 43.15 -11.32
N SER A 457 52.20 43.67 -10.10
CA SER A 457 52.86 44.97 -9.89
C SER A 457 54.27 45.04 -10.51
N LEU A 458 54.93 43.88 -10.67
CA LEU A 458 56.25 43.77 -11.29
C LEU A 458 56.22 43.94 -12.82
N ASP A 459 55.13 43.53 -13.48
CA ASP A 459 54.95 43.66 -14.93
C ASP A 459 54.69 45.11 -15.34
N GLY A 460 53.98 45.87 -14.49
CA GLY A 460 53.79 47.31 -14.65
C GLY A 460 55.08 48.13 -14.56
N TYR A 461 56.03 47.70 -13.73
CA TYR A 461 57.35 48.32 -13.60
C TYR A 461 58.18 48.23 -14.89
N SER A 462 57.97 47.17 -15.70
CA SER A 462 58.69 46.97 -16.96
C SER A 462 58.20 47.88 -18.10
N ARG A 463 57.06 48.58 -17.92
CA ARG A 463 56.44 49.45 -18.95
C ARG A 463 56.67 50.95 -18.71
N HIS A 464 57.00 51.35 -17.48
CA HIS A 464 57.26 52.75 -17.14
C HIS A 464 58.77 53.05 -17.09
N ASP A 465 59.16 54.19 -17.65
CA ASP A 465 60.53 54.68 -17.67
C ASP A 465 60.97 55.10 -16.25
N GLY A 466 61.42 54.13 -15.45
CA GLY A 466 62.38 54.25 -14.33
C GLY A 466 62.20 55.36 -13.27
N SER A 467 61.05 56.02 -13.13
CA SER A 467 60.86 57.09 -12.16
C SER A 467 60.74 56.57 -10.73
N ILE A 468 61.44 57.22 -9.80
CA ILE A 468 61.40 56.92 -8.35
C ILE A 468 59.98 57.13 -7.80
N ASP A 469 59.26 58.13 -8.30
CA ASP A 469 57.89 58.44 -7.86
C ASP A 469 56.91 57.33 -8.27
N ALA A 470 57.02 56.82 -9.50
CA ALA A 470 56.21 55.68 -9.96
C ALA A 470 56.52 54.39 -9.16
N THR A 471 57.77 54.23 -8.70
CA THR A 471 58.18 53.10 -7.86
C THR A 471 57.55 53.20 -6.46
N LEU A 472 57.56 54.41 -5.87
CA LEU A 472 56.98 54.68 -4.55
C LEU A 472 55.45 54.53 -4.57
N GLU A 473 54.80 54.93 -5.66
CA GLU A 473 53.35 54.78 -5.84
C GLU A 473 52.94 53.30 -5.91
N ILE A 474 53.65 52.48 -6.71
CA ILE A 474 53.42 51.02 -6.78
C ILE A 474 53.67 50.34 -5.42
N LEU A 475 54.71 50.76 -4.68
CA LEU A 475 54.99 50.24 -3.34
C LEU A 475 53.91 50.64 -2.32
N GLY A 476 53.41 51.87 -2.39
CA GLY A 476 52.30 52.34 -1.57
C GLY A 476 51.03 51.53 -1.83
N GLU A 477 50.71 51.28 -3.10
CA GLU A 477 49.56 50.48 -3.52
C GLU A 477 49.69 49.01 -3.04
N ASN A 478 50.88 48.42 -3.14
CA ASN A 478 51.15 47.07 -2.63
C ASN A 478 50.98 46.97 -1.10
N VAL A 479 51.39 48.00 -0.35
CA VAL A 479 51.18 48.05 1.10
C VAL A 479 49.70 48.20 1.44
N GLU A 480 48.95 49.00 0.69
CA GLU A 480 47.49 49.15 0.84
C GLU A 480 46.77 47.82 0.55
N ASN A 481 47.16 47.13 -0.52
CA ASN A 481 46.65 45.81 -0.91
C ASN A 481 46.93 44.77 0.20
N ALA A 482 48.15 44.73 0.74
CA ALA A 482 48.51 43.81 1.83
C ALA A 482 47.73 44.08 3.12
N LYS A 483 47.49 45.35 3.48
CA LYS A 483 46.63 45.70 4.63
C LYS A 483 45.18 45.23 4.42
N THR A 484 44.67 45.39 3.20
CA THR A 484 43.30 44.99 2.86
C THR A 484 43.16 43.46 2.87
N ILE A 485 44.16 42.71 2.39
CA ILE A 485 44.22 41.25 2.51
C ILE A 485 44.13 40.81 3.98
N LEU A 486 44.91 41.43 4.88
CA LEU A 486 44.86 41.12 6.31
C LEU A 486 43.47 41.38 6.92
N LEU A 487 42.82 42.47 6.51
CA LEU A 487 41.46 42.78 6.94
C LEU A 487 40.45 41.73 6.44
N CYS A 488 40.52 41.33 5.17
CA CYS A 488 39.67 40.29 4.59
C CYS A 488 39.90 38.93 5.27
N ALA A 489 41.15 38.56 5.57
CA ALA A 489 41.49 37.32 6.26
C ALA A 489 40.96 37.30 7.71
N ALA A 490 41.08 38.42 8.43
CA ALA A 490 40.50 38.57 9.76
C ALA A 490 38.97 38.46 9.73
N HIS A 491 38.32 39.04 8.72
CA HIS A 491 36.88 38.92 8.54
C HIS A 491 36.44 37.48 8.28
N GLN A 492 37.13 36.78 7.37
CA GLN A 492 36.84 35.39 7.04
C GLN A 492 37.01 34.45 8.25
N LYS A 493 38.07 34.67 9.06
CA LYS A 493 38.27 33.92 10.30
C LYS A 493 37.07 34.05 11.24
N ARG A 494 36.53 35.26 11.42
CA ARG A 494 35.34 35.49 12.26
C ARG A 494 34.13 34.70 11.76
N ILE A 495 33.87 34.70 10.45
CA ILE A 495 32.75 33.96 9.86
C ILE A 495 32.91 32.45 10.11
N ILE A 496 34.11 31.91 9.93
CA ILE A 496 34.40 30.48 10.18
C ILE A 496 34.19 30.15 11.66
N ASP A 497 34.70 30.97 12.57
CA ASP A 497 34.56 30.75 14.02
C ASP A 497 33.07 30.82 14.46
N ASP A 498 32.27 31.72 13.86
CA ASP A 498 30.82 31.82 14.10
C ASP A 498 30.08 30.56 13.60
N VAL A 499 30.40 30.08 12.40
CA VAL A 499 29.79 28.87 11.79
C VAL A 499 30.17 27.61 12.58
N LEU A 500 31.43 27.49 13.02
CA LEU A 500 31.88 26.39 13.86
C LEU A 500 31.19 26.40 15.23
N THR A 501 30.95 27.59 15.80
CA THR A 501 30.21 27.73 17.05
C THR A 501 28.76 27.28 16.87
N LEU A 502 28.10 27.69 15.78
CA LEU A 502 26.73 27.27 15.45
C LEU A 502 26.64 25.75 15.21
N SER A 503 27.58 25.17 14.47
CA SER A 503 27.61 23.72 14.23
C SER A 503 27.78 22.91 15.52
N LYS A 504 28.61 23.40 16.46
CA LYS A 504 28.77 22.80 17.80
C LYS A 504 27.52 22.95 18.67
N LEU A 505 26.74 24.04 18.49
CA LEU A 505 25.45 24.24 19.15
C LEU A 505 24.40 23.26 18.63
N ASP A 506 24.21 23.18 17.30
CA ASP A 506 23.19 22.32 16.66
C ASP A 506 23.45 20.82 16.92
N SER A 507 24.72 20.42 17.09
CA SER A 507 25.10 19.03 17.42
C SER A 507 25.06 18.69 18.92
N GLN A 508 24.65 19.62 19.79
CA GLN A 508 24.72 19.50 21.26
C GLN A 508 26.13 19.18 21.79
N LEU A 509 27.18 19.43 21.01
CA LEU A 509 28.58 19.18 21.37
C LEU A 509 29.22 20.35 22.13
N LEU A 510 28.48 21.44 22.35
CA LEU A 510 28.96 22.59 23.12
C LEU A 510 28.86 22.32 24.62
N SER A 511 29.93 21.76 25.20
CA SER A 511 30.05 21.58 26.65
C SER A 511 30.48 22.89 27.31
N ILE A 512 29.64 23.44 28.19
CA ILE A 512 30.02 24.55 29.08
C ILE A 512 31.02 24.00 30.11
N THR A 513 32.18 24.64 30.23
CA THR A 513 33.19 24.22 31.22
C THR A 513 33.22 25.26 32.34
N PRO A 514 32.47 25.06 33.44
CA PRO A 514 32.41 26.04 34.51
C PRO A 514 33.75 26.10 35.26
N VAL A 515 34.32 27.31 35.38
CA VAL A 515 35.56 27.58 36.11
C VAL A 515 35.29 28.66 37.17
N VAL A 516 35.93 28.54 38.33
CA VAL A 516 35.80 29.55 39.40
C VAL A 516 36.55 30.82 39.04
N VAL A 517 35.81 31.87 38.66
CA VAL A 517 36.37 33.15 38.20
C VAL A 517 35.74 34.34 38.95
N GLN A 518 36.44 35.48 38.95
CA GLN A 518 35.85 36.76 39.33
C GLN A 518 35.22 37.39 38.08
N PRO A 519 33.88 37.60 38.04
CA PRO A 519 33.21 38.21 36.88
C PRO A 519 33.78 39.59 36.55
N GLN A 520 34.30 40.30 37.56
CA GLN A 520 34.92 41.58 37.37
C GLN A 520 36.11 41.52 36.41
N GLY A 521 37.02 40.57 36.63
CA GLY A 521 38.20 40.39 35.78
C GLY A 521 37.84 40.00 34.34
N VAL A 522 36.76 39.24 34.13
CA VAL A 522 36.31 38.85 32.79
C VAL A 522 35.82 40.06 31.99
N VAL A 523 35.01 40.93 32.61
CA VAL A 523 34.51 42.15 31.96
C VAL A 523 35.63 43.17 31.71
N GLU A 524 36.55 43.34 32.66
CA GLU A 524 37.71 44.22 32.49
C GLU A 524 38.66 43.73 31.39
N SER A 525 38.87 42.41 31.29
CA SER A 525 39.63 41.80 30.20
C SER A 525 38.97 42.09 28.84
N ALA A 526 37.66 41.89 28.73
CA ALA A 526 36.91 42.20 27.51
C ALA A 526 37.01 43.70 27.12
N LEU A 527 36.90 44.61 28.09
CA LEU A 527 37.08 46.04 27.87
C LEU A 527 38.50 46.42 27.43
N THR A 528 39.51 45.77 28.02
CA THR A 528 40.92 46.04 27.72
C THR A 528 41.25 45.67 26.27
N MET A 529 40.62 44.63 25.72
CA MET A 529 40.79 44.23 24.31
C MET A 529 40.43 45.34 23.32
N PHE A 530 39.43 46.18 23.64
CA PHE A 530 38.91 47.23 22.76
C PHE A 530 39.40 48.64 23.11
N ARG A 531 40.30 48.78 24.08
CA ARG A 531 40.78 50.09 24.57
C ARG A 531 41.33 50.98 23.46
N ALA A 532 42.14 50.41 22.57
CA ALA A 532 42.67 51.13 21.42
C ALA A 532 41.59 51.63 20.45
N GLU A 533 40.47 50.90 20.32
CA GLU A 533 39.34 51.31 19.48
C GLU A 533 38.48 52.38 20.13
N PHE A 534 38.29 52.33 21.46
CA PHE A 534 37.62 53.39 22.20
C PHE A 534 38.38 54.70 22.07
N ASP A 535 39.71 54.65 22.26
CA ASP A 535 40.59 55.81 22.13
C ASP A 535 40.60 56.36 20.69
N ARG A 536 40.74 55.47 19.69
CA ARG A 536 40.77 55.86 18.27
C ARG A 536 39.47 56.51 17.80
N ASN A 537 38.33 56.05 18.30
CA ASN A 537 37.01 56.55 17.90
C ASN A 537 36.45 57.62 18.86
N ALA A 538 37.22 58.01 19.89
CA ALA A 538 36.81 58.95 20.94
C ALA A 538 35.50 58.55 21.63
N ILE A 539 35.37 57.27 22.00
CA ILE A 539 34.20 56.71 22.70
C ILE A 539 34.48 56.70 24.20
N SER A 540 33.62 57.36 24.99
CA SER A 540 33.65 57.28 26.45
C SER A 540 33.03 55.97 26.94
N VAL A 541 33.72 55.24 27.81
CA VAL A 541 33.24 53.96 28.34
C VAL A 541 33.10 54.03 29.87
N GLU A 542 31.91 53.71 30.37
CA GLU A 542 31.62 53.64 31.81
C GLU A 542 31.30 52.19 32.20
N ASN A 543 31.97 51.69 33.24
CA ASN A 543 31.72 50.38 33.84
C ASN A 543 31.12 50.58 35.24
N ILE A 544 29.83 50.30 35.39
CA ILE A 544 29.05 50.55 36.59
C ILE A 544 28.70 49.22 37.26
N VAL A 545 28.86 49.15 38.58
CA VAL A 545 28.44 48.02 39.40
C VAL A 545 27.24 48.47 40.22
N ASP A 546 26.10 47.79 40.07
CA ASP A 546 24.88 48.13 40.81
C ASP A 546 24.99 47.74 42.29
N GLU A 547 24.28 48.46 43.16
CA GLU A 547 24.27 48.18 44.61
C GLU A 547 23.85 46.73 44.93
N MET A 548 22.94 46.17 44.13
CA MET A 548 22.47 44.79 44.24
C MET A 548 23.59 43.75 44.04
N TYR A 549 24.59 44.06 43.21
CA TYR A 549 25.75 43.19 42.99
C TYR A 549 26.60 43.09 44.26
N THR A 550 26.84 44.24 44.90
CA THR A 550 27.59 44.35 46.16
C THR A 550 26.82 43.72 47.33
N GLN A 551 25.49 43.91 47.38
CA GLN A 551 24.61 43.33 48.41
C GLN A 551 24.52 41.80 48.34
N CYS A 552 24.56 41.22 47.13
CA CYS A 552 24.55 39.77 46.95
C CYS A 552 25.90 39.10 47.31
N GLY A 553 26.97 39.87 47.58
CA GLY A 553 28.27 39.35 47.99
C GLY A 553 28.92 38.45 46.94
N VAL A 554 28.80 38.81 45.65
CA VAL A 554 29.35 38.04 44.53
C VAL A 554 30.83 38.39 44.34
N ASP A 555 31.73 37.58 44.90
CA ASP A 555 33.18 37.71 44.65
C ASP A 555 33.64 36.72 43.56
N ARG A 556 33.51 35.42 43.83
CA ARG A 556 33.87 34.34 42.90
C ARG A 556 32.64 33.49 42.55
N VAL A 557 32.48 33.20 41.26
CA VAL A 557 31.38 32.37 40.74
C VAL A 557 31.93 31.31 39.81
N SER A 558 31.20 30.21 39.69
CA SER A 558 31.45 29.16 38.72
C SER A 558 30.74 29.50 37.40
N LEU A 559 31.51 29.90 36.38
CA LEU A 559 30.99 30.19 35.03
C LEU A 559 32.06 29.92 33.96
N ASP A 560 31.67 29.83 32.69
CA ASP A 560 32.62 29.69 31.57
C ASP A 560 33.08 31.09 31.09
N PRO A 561 34.33 31.51 31.40
CA PRO A 561 34.81 32.83 31.03
C PRO A 561 34.93 32.99 29.50
N SER A 562 35.19 31.92 28.75
CA SER A 562 35.36 32.01 27.30
C SER A 562 34.05 32.38 26.59
N ARG A 563 32.94 31.78 27.02
CA ARG A 563 31.60 32.04 26.47
C ARG A 563 31.07 33.38 26.91
N LEU A 564 31.31 33.76 28.16
CA LEU A 564 30.95 35.09 28.64
C LEU A 564 31.72 36.18 27.88
N THR A 565 33.03 36.03 27.69
CA THR A 565 33.83 36.95 26.88
C THR A 565 33.35 37.00 25.42
N GLN A 566 32.92 35.87 24.84
CA GLN A 566 32.37 35.82 23.48
C GLN A 566 31.09 36.66 23.33
N ILE A 567 30.15 36.58 24.29
CA ILE A 567 28.96 37.43 24.31
C ILE A 567 29.36 38.91 24.40
N PHE A 568 30.28 39.25 25.30
CA PHE A 568 30.77 40.63 25.43
C PHE A 568 31.45 41.15 24.17
N ILE A 569 32.30 40.36 23.52
CA ILE A 569 32.94 40.74 22.26
C ILE A 569 31.87 41.06 21.20
N ASN A 570 30.84 40.22 21.07
CA ASN A 570 29.78 40.43 20.09
C ASN A 570 28.97 41.70 20.37
N LEU A 571 28.57 41.94 21.63
CA LEU A 571 27.82 43.12 22.02
C LEU A 571 28.66 44.41 21.91
N LEU A 572 29.92 44.38 22.35
CA LEU A 572 30.82 45.54 22.29
C LEU A 572 31.20 45.91 20.86
N THR A 573 31.46 44.91 20.00
CA THR A 573 31.75 45.17 18.58
C THR A 573 30.55 45.85 17.91
N ASN A 574 29.32 45.41 18.23
CA ASN A 574 28.10 46.07 17.75
C ASN A 574 27.95 47.49 18.30
N ALA A 575 28.15 47.69 19.60
CA ALA A 575 28.09 49.02 20.22
C ALA A 575 29.10 50.00 19.59
N ILE A 576 30.38 49.62 19.47
CA ILE A 576 31.43 50.44 18.84
C ILE A 576 31.05 50.80 17.40
N LYS A 577 30.56 49.81 16.64
CA LYS A 577 30.18 49.97 15.24
C LYS A 577 29.08 51.01 15.03
N PHE A 578 28.08 51.06 15.91
CA PHE A 578 26.94 51.98 15.79
C PHE A 578 27.17 53.33 16.50
N THR A 579 28.08 53.41 17.46
CA THR A 579 28.39 54.66 18.17
C THR A 579 29.45 55.51 17.46
N LYS A 580 30.33 54.94 16.64
CA LYS A 580 31.47 55.66 16.04
C LYS A 580 31.09 56.88 15.16
N THR A 581 29.90 56.88 14.57
CA THR A 581 29.42 57.96 13.68
C THR A 581 28.56 59.01 14.37
N GLU A 582 28.17 58.78 15.63
CA GLU A 582 27.24 59.64 16.35
C GLU A 582 27.95 60.83 17.03
N GLN A 583 27.17 61.87 17.37
CA GLN A 583 27.68 63.06 18.05
C GLN A 583 28.01 62.78 19.53
N VAL A 584 27.16 62.02 20.21
CA VAL A 584 27.41 61.54 21.57
C VAL A 584 27.96 60.13 21.45
N ARG A 585 29.19 59.92 21.92
CA ARG A 585 29.89 58.63 21.81
C ARG A 585 30.13 58.04 23.17
N LYS A 586 29.12 57.37 23.73
CA LYS A 586 29.17 56.79 25.07
C LYS A 586 28.67 55.35 25.06
N ILE A 587 29.43 54.47 25.69
CA ILE A 587 29.04 53.08 25.96
C ILE A 587 29.05 52.87 27.47
N THR A 588 27.96 52.36 28.02
CA THR A 588 27.79 52.09 29.45
C THR A 588 27.57 50.60 29.66
N ILE A 589 28.40 49.98 30.49
CA ILE A 589 28.25 48.58 30.90
C ILE A 589 27.79 48.56 32.35
N ARG A 590 26.64 47.92 32.63
CA ARG A 590 26.17 47.71 34.01
C ARG A 590 26.18 46.24 34.37
N ARG A 591 26.45 45.96 35.65
CA ARG A 591 26.53 44.62 36.22
C ARG A 591 25.69 44.56 37.50
N SER A 592 24.79 43.59 37.57
CA SER A 592 23.86 43.39 38.68
C SER A 592 23.76 41.89 39.01
N ALA A 593 23.34 41.53 40.22
CA ALA A 593 23.18 40.13 40.62
C ALA A 593 21.87 39.92 41.41
N PHE A 594 21.23 38.76 41.23
CA PHE A 594 19.97 38.39 41.86
C PHE A 594 19.97 36.94 42.33
N ILE A 595 19.19 36.65 43.37
CA ILE A 595 19.07 35.29 43.96
C ILE A 595 17.74 34.63 43.54
N HIS A 596 16.70 35.41 43.22
CA HIS A 596 15.39 34.92 42.81
C HIS A 596 15.25 34.82 41.29
N HIS A 597 14.57 33.77 40.83
CA HIS A 597 14.17 33.59 39.43
C HIS A 597 12.68 33.93 39.25
N PRO A 598 12.29 34.64 38.17
CA PRO A 598 13.13 35.38 37.23
C PRO A 598 13.71 36.67 37.85
N PRO A 599 14.82 37.22 37.30
CA PRO A 599 15.31 38.54 37.72
C PRO A 599 14.23 39.62 37.51
N PRO A 600 14.23 40.70 38.30
CA PRO A 600 13.22 41.75 38.20
C PRO A 600 13.21 42.37 36.79
N PRO A 601 12.01 42.68 36.24
CA PRO A 601 11.91 43.26 34.92
C PRO A 601 12.59 44.64 34.90
N LEU A 602 13.56 44.81 34.00
CA LEU A 602 14.20 46.10 33.74
C LEU A 602 13.26 46.96 32.88
N ASP A 603 13.06 48.21 33.28
CA ASP A 603 12.18 49.15 32.58
C ASP A 603 12.54 49.27 31.09
N GLY A 604 11.59 48.87 30.22
CA GLY A 604 11.69 49.02 28.77
C GLY A 604 12.41 47.91 28.00
N ILE A 605 12.95 46.88 28.66
CA ILE A 605 13.63 45.75 27.99
C ILE A 605 12.62 44.68 27.56
N LYS A 606 12.60 44.38 26.26
CA LYS A 606 11.87 43.22 25.73
C LYS A 606 12.79 42.00 25.78
N TRP A 607 12.47 41.06 26.66
CA TRP A 607 13.13 39.75 26.74
C TRP A 607 12.61 38.83 25.64
N PHE A 608 13.51 38.06 25.03
CA PHE A 608 13.12 37.01 24.10
C PHE A 608 12.86 35.73 24.90
N PRO A 609 11.65 35.15 24.83
CA PRO A 609 11.33 33.96 25.59
C PRO A 609 12.22 32.80 25.14
N SER A 610 12.84 32.13 26.12
CA SER A 610 13.56 30.88 25.87
C SER A 610 12.58 29.78 25.44
N GLU A 611 12.87 29.07 24.34
CA GLU A 611 12.09 27.89 23.95
C GLU A 611 12.28 26.79 25.01
N GLN A 612 11.29 26.64 25.89
CA GLN A 612 11.26 25.70 27.02
C GLN A 612 11.29 24.23 26.53
N ALA A 613 12.47 23.72 26.17
CA ALA A 613 12.70 22.28 25.97
C ALA A 613 14.19 21.85 26.03
N ARG A 614 15.12 22.69 26.47
CA ARG A 614 16.53 22.28 26.60
C ARG A 614 16.85 21.91 28.04
N LYS A 615 17.42 20.71 28.24
CA LYS A 615 17.90 20.23 29.55
C LYS A 615 18.85 21.27 30.11
N ASP A 616 18.57 21.76 31.31
CA ASP A 616 19.44 22.69 32.04
C ASP A 616 20.78 21.99 32.33
N ILE A 617 21.78 22.14 31.47
CA ILE A 617 23.08 21.45 31.58
C ILE A 617 23.77 21.84 32.90
N THR A 618 23.42 23.01 33.47
CA THR A 618 23.90 23.47 34.78
C THR A 618 23.37 22.67 35.97
N SER A 619 22.41 21.77 35.75
CA SER A 619 21.85 20.86 36.78
C SER A 619 22.46 19.44 36.77
N SER A 620 23.53 19.22 36.00
CA SER A 620 24.33 18.00 36.11
C SER A 620 25.14 17.99 37.43
N ASP A 621 25.16 16.85 38.12
CA ASP A 621 25.69 16.61 39.47
C ASP A 621 27.17 17.05 39.73
N ASP A 622 27.89 17.52 38.71
CA ASP A 622 29.28 17.99 38.78
C ASP A 622 29.43 19.51 38.99
N CYS A 623 28.35 20.30 38.93
CA CYS A 623 28.40 21.76 39.06
C CYS A 623 28.21 22.24 40.51
N ALA A 624 29.31 22.29 41.26
CA ALA A 624 29.58 23.12 42.45
C ALA A 624 28.45 23.34 43.51
N SER A 625 28.73 22.85 44.73
CA SER A 625 27.98 22.93 46.01
C SER A 625 27.66 24.35 46.56
N GLY A 626 27.23 25.32 45.73
CA GLY A 626 26.94 26.70 46.16
C GLY A 626 25.55 27.19 45.77
N ASP A 627 25.06 28.24 46.45
CA ASP A 627 23.75 28.84 46.16
C ASP A 627 23.71 29.42 44.71
N PRO A 628 22.60 29.21 43.97
CA PRO A 628 22.44 29.76 42.63
C PRO A 628 22.32 31.29 42.67
N VAL A 629 23.02 31.95 41.75
CA VAL A 629 23.01 33.40 41.56
C VAL A 629 22.87 33.71 40.07
N TYR A 630 21.96 34.62 39.75
CA TYR A 630 21.75 35.14 38.42
C TYR A 630 22.56 36.42 38.23
N LEU A 631 23.52 36.41 37.30
CA LEU A 631 24.30 37.60 36.95
C LEU A 631 23.66 38.28 35.75
N LEU A 632 23.28 39.53 35.91
CA LEU A 632 22.72 40.38 34.87
C LEU A 632 23.79 41.34 34.36
N PHE A 633 23.91 41.43 33.04
CA PHE A 633 24.78 42.36 32.36
C PHE A 633 23.95 43.20 31.40
N SER A 634 24.23 44.50 31.32
CA SER A 634 23.68 45.35 30.25
C SER A 634 24.77 46.17 29.58
N VAL A 635 24.69 46.26 28.26
CA VAL A 635 25.56 47.08 27.40
C VAL A 635 24.65 48.09 26.71
N SER A 636 24.81 49.36 27.07
CA SER A 636 24.05 50.49 26.55
C SER A 636 24.95 51.35 25.68
N ASP A 637 24.52 51.65 24.47
CA ASP A 637 25.22 52.49 23.51
C ASP A 637 24.38 53.70 23.11
N THR A 638 25.04 54.79 22.69
CA THR A 638 24.39 56.00 22.17
C THR A 638 24.34 56.04 20.64
N GLY A 639 24.20 54.88 20.00
CA GLY A 639 24.14 54.73 18.54
C GLY A 639 22.83 55.21 17.91
N LYS A 640 22.62 54.87 16.64
CA LYS A 640 21.42 55.25 15.86
C LYS A 640 20.09 54.72 16.40
N GLY A 641 20.10 53.73 17.30
CA GLY A 641 18.89 53.04 17.76
C GLY A 641 18.20 52.21 16.67
N MET A 642 17.07 51.60 17.02
CA MET A 642 16.31 50.67 16.15
C MET A 642 14.81 50.89 16.26
N GLU A 643 14.09 50.62 15.16
CA GLU A 643 12.62 50.64 15.11
C GLU A 643 12.01 49.39 15.76
N PRO A 644 10.73 49.43 16.22
CA PRO A 644 10.09 48.28 16.87
C PRO A 644 10.04 47.00 16.02
N GLU A 645 9.89 47.13 14.70
CA GLU A 645 9.89 46.01 13.75
C GLU A 645 11.28 45.38 13.59
N GLU A 646 12.33 46.22 13.54
CA GLU A 646 13.72 45.75 13.52
C GLU A 646 14.03 45.00 14.82
N MET A 647 13.53 45.50 15.95
CA MET A 647 13.70 44.90 17.26
C MET A 647 13.12 43.48 17.35
N ALA A 648 11.97 43.21 16.72
CA ALA A 648 11.34 41.89 16.71
C ALA A 648 12.11 40.86 15.87
N ARG A 649 12.95 41.32 14.94
CA ARG A 649 13.75 40.50 14.02
C ARG A 649 15.16 40.20 14.56
N LEU A 650 15.60 40.93 15.59
CA LEU A 650 16.89 40.67 16.23
C LEU A 650 16.89 39.28 16.87
N PHE A 651 18.05 38.64 16.91
CA PHE A 651 18.24 37.29 17.48
C PHE A 651 17.58 36.13 16.72
N HIS A 652 17.08 36.35 15.49
CA HIS A 652 16.83 35.27 14.53
C HIS A 652 18.09 34.99 13.68
N ARG A 653 18.25 33.75 13.21
CA ARG A 653 19.36 33.35 12.32
C ARG A 653 19.36 34.26 11.08
N PHE A 654 20.50 34.85 10.75
CA PHE A 654 20.73 35.68 9.55
C PHE A 654 19.89 36.96 9.41
N GLN A 655 19.18 37.38 10.45
CA GLN A 655 18.43 38.63 10.39
C GLN A 655 19.31 39.83 10.76
N GLN A 656 19.42 40.77 9.82
CA GLN A 656 20.04 42.08 10.03
C GLN A 656 18.96 43.14 10.15
N GLY A 657 19.16 44.13 11.02
CA GLY A 657 18.15 45.16 11.29
C GLY A 657 17.73 46.00 10.08
N THR A 658 18.50 46.09 8.99
CA THR A 658 18.10 46.86 7.80
C THR A 658 18.70 46.29 6.51
N GLU A 659 17.89 46.09 5.45
CA GLU A 659 18.36 45.65 4.11
C GLU A 659 19.38 46.65 3.50
N LYS A 660 19.29 47.93 3.86
CA LYS A 660 20.19 49.00 3.40
C LYS A 660 21.56 49.04 4.10
N THR A 661 21.80 48.23 5.14
CA THR A 661 23.09 48.20 5.87
C THR A 661 24.15 47.28 5.28
N HIS A 662 23.80 46.43 4.30
CA HIS A 662 24.73 45.56 3.57
C HIS A 662 25.88 46.37 2.94
N ILE A 663 25.55 47.53 2.36
CA ILE A 663 26.44 48.33 1.52
C ILE A 663 27.45 49.16 2.34
N LYS A 664 27.18 49.49 3.61
CA LYS A 664 28.04 50.37 4.42
C LYS A 664 28.83 49.69 5.53
N TYR A 665 28.38 48.55 6.06
CA TYR A 665 28.83 48.14 7.39
C TYR A 665 29.03 46.65 7.67
N GLY A 666 28.75 45.71 6.76
CA GLY A 666 29.17 44.28 6.79
C GLY A 666 29.01 43.50 8.13
N GLY A 667 28.22 42.44 8.16
CA GLY A 667 28.16 41.54 9.31
C GLY A 667 27.41 40.25 9.02
N SER A 668 27.80 39.14 9.64
CA SER A 668 27.24 37.80 9.37
C SER A 668 25.78 37.60 9.81
N GLY A 669 25.21 38.53 10.60
CA GLY A 669 23.89 38.36 11.23
C GLY A 669 23.83 37.24 12.28
N LEU A 670 24.93 36.51 12.49
CA LEU A 670 25.00 35.34 13.37
C LEU A 670 25.39 35.70 14.80
N GLY A 671 26.16 36.78 15.02
CA GLY A 671 26.74 37.09 16.34
C GLY A 671 25.69 37.30 17.46
N LEU A 672 24.55 37.93 17.16
CA LEU A 672 23.47 38.12 18.13
C LEU A 672 22.71 36.80 18.39
N PHE A 673 22.45 36.00 17.36
CA PHE A 673 21.86 34.67 17.51
C PHE A 673 22.73 33.74 18.36
N VAL A 674 24.05 33.72 18.11
CA VAL A 674 25.02 32.97 18.94
C VAL A 674 25.02 33.48 20.37
N SER A 675 24.93 34.80 20.59
CA SER A 675 24.87 35.37 21.94
C SER A 675 23.61 34.94 22.68
N ARG A 676 22.46 34.84 22.00
CA ARG A 676 21.22 34.29 22.54
C ARG A 676 21.39 32.83 22.94
N GLU A 677 21.83 31.98 22.00
CA GLU A 677 22.04 30.54 22.22
C GLU A 677 23.02 30.25 23.36
N LEU A 678 24.11 31.01 23.47
CA LEU A 678 25.07 30.87 24.57
C LEU A 678 24.45 31.29 25.92
N THR A 679 23.63 32.32 25.94
CA THR A 679 22.94 32.80 27.15
C THR A 679 21.90 31.78 27.63
N GLU A 680 21.10 31.24 26.71
CA GLU A 680 20.11 30.19 26.98
C GLU A 680 20.77 28.90 27.49
N ASN A 681 21.89 28.47 26.89
CA ASN A 681 22.65 27.31 27.38
C ASN A 681 23.25 27.52 28.78
N MET A 682 23.49 28.78 29.19
CA MET A 682 23.91 29.14 30.55
C MET A 682 22.73 29.41 31.49
N GLY A 683 21.51 28.99 31.12
CA GLY A 683 20.33 29.06 31.98
C GLY A 683 19.79 30.47 32.20
N GLY A 684 19.94 31.37 31.23
CA GLY A 684 19.29 32.68 31.27
C GLY A 684 18.83 33.20 29.90
N GLU A 685 18.46 34.48 29.82
CA GLU A 685 17.87 35.06 28.60
C GLU A 685 18.58 36.35 28.19
N ILE A 686 18.41 36.74 26.92
CA ILE A 686 18.88 37.99 26.34
C ILE A 686 17.70 38.84 25.86
N GLY A 687 17.83 40.15 25.98
CA GLY A 687 16.81 41.12 25.64
C GLY A 687 17.40 42.42 25.12
N VAL A 688 16.53 43.27 24.58
CA VAL A 688 16.93 44.57 24.02
C VAL A 688 15.88 45.63 24.31
N ALA A 689 16.35 46.85 24.54
CA ALA A 689 15.58 48.08 24.53
C ALA A 689 16.25 49.06 23.58
N SER A 690 15.52 49.64 22.64
CA SER A 690 16.08 50.67 21.76
C SER A 690 15.05 51.70 21.40
N THR A 691 15.51 52.93 21.19
CA THR A 691 14.69 54.01 20.64
C THR A 691 15.47 54.69 19.51
N PRO A 692 14.84 54.94 18.34
CA PRO A 692 15.51 55.59 17.21
C PRO A 692 16.15 56.92 17.61
N GLY A 693 17.42 57.11 17.25
CA GLY A 693 18.22 58.32 17.52
C GLY A 693 18.71 58.50 18.96
N LYS A 694 18.39 57.59 19.90
CA LYS A 694 18.87 57.66 21.30
C LYS A 694 19.79 56.51 21.69
N GLY A 695 19.86 55.45 20.88
CA GLY A 695 20.73 54.30 21.10
C GLY A 695 20.00 53.01 21.49
N SER A 696 20.79 52.00 21.84
CA SER A 696 20.31 50.66 22.13
C SER A 696 20.90 50.15 23.45
N THR A 697 20.13 49.33 24.16
CA THR A 697 20.55 48.67 25.40
C THR A 697 20.26 47.20 25.27
N PHE A 698 21.33 46.41 25.23
CA PHE A 698 21.26 44.94 25.23
C PHE A 698 21.50 44.46 26.65
N ALA A 699 20.59 43.64 27.17
CA ALA A 699 20.74 43.05 28.50
C ALA A 699 20.63 41.53 28.42
N PHE A 700 21.44 40.83 29.20
CA PHE A 700 21.35 39.38 29.32
C PHE A 700 21.64 38.96 30.75
N TYR A 701 21.06 37.84 31.17
CA TYR A 701 21.38 37.23 32.46
C TYR A 701 21.83 35.78 32.27
N ILE A 702 22.66 35.29 33.19
CA ILE A 702 23.13 33.90 33.22
C ILE A 702 22.99 33.31 34.62
N LYS A 703 22.72 32.02 34.70
CA LYS A 703 22.67 31.27 35.96
C LYS A 703 24.07 30.78 36.32
N THR A 704 24.50 31.06 37.55
CA THR A 704 25.83 30.68 38.07
C THR A 704 25.70 30.20 39.51
N HIS A 705 26.76 29.62 40.07
CA HIS A 705 26.81 29.24 41.48
C HIS A 705 27.94 29.99 42.20
N LYS A 706 27.69 30.41 43.44
CA LYS A 706 28.74 30.98 44.30
C LYS A 706 29.79 29.92 44.64
N ALA A 707 31.06 30.26 44.51
CA ALA A 707 32.14 29.40 45.02
C ALA A 707 32.37 29.69 46.52
N PRO A 708 32.67 28.67 47.35
CA PRO A 708 33.05 28.90 48.74
C PRO A 708 34.38 29.70 48.81
N PRO A 709 34.55 30.56 49.82
CA PRO A 709 35.78 31.33 49.99
C PRO A 709 36.94 30.39 50.38
N GLU A 710 38.01 30.35 49.60
CA GLU A 710 39.25 29.68 50.01
C GLU A 710 39.99 30.52 51.08
N PRO A 711 40.62 29.87 52.08
CA PRO A 711 41.44 30.56 53.06
C PRO A 711 42.69 31.15 52.38
N ALA A 712 42.97 32.41 52.70
CA ALA A 712 44.17 33.12 52.26
C ALA A 712 45.44 32.32 52.58
N GLN A 713 46.20 31.95 51.54
CA GLN A 713 47.58 31.50 51.71
C GLN A 713 48.57 32.60 51.31
N ILE A 714 49.58 32.68 52.17
CA ILE A 714 50.55 33.74 52.42
C ILE A 714 51.62 33.83 51.34
N LEU A 715 52.10 35.05 51.12
CA LEU A 715 53.31 35.44 50.38
C LEU A 715 54.55 34.57 50.66
N GLN A 716 55.27 34.20 49.59
CA GLN A 716 56.74 34.09 49.42
C GLN A 716 56.95 33.48 48.01
N GLY A 717 57.74 33.97 47.04
CA GLY A 717 58.79 34.98 46.95
C GLY A 717 59.84 34.41 45.98
N ALA A 718 59.98 34.94 44.75
CA ALA A 718 61.15 34.72 43.89
C ALA A 718 61.20 35.70 42.69
N THR A 719 61.91 36.81 42.90
CA THR A 719 62.85 37.51 42.01
C THR A 719 62.72 37.40 40.47
N SER A 720 62.58 38.58 39.84
CA SER A 720 62.96 38.87 38.45
C SER A 720 64.45 38.57 38.16
N PRO A 721 64.88 38.53 36.87
CA PRO A 721 65.32 39.79 36.27
C PRO A 721 64.97 39.98 34.78
N ALA A 722 64.98 41.25 34.39
CA ALA A 722 64.85 41.78 33.04
C ALA A 722 66.05 41.44 32.14
N THR A 723 65.86 41.40 30.81
CA THR A 723 66.42 42.35 29.81
C THR A 723 66.37 41.83 28.36
N SER A 724 65.88 42.70 27.46
CA SER A 724 66.45 43.10 26.15
C SER A 724 66.98 42.04 25.16
N ARG A 725 66.42 42.02 23.93
CA ARG A 725 67.10 42.46 22.67
C ARG A 725 66.47 41.85 21.40
N ARG A 726 66.18 42.71 20.41
CA ARG A 726 66.29 42.38 18.96
C ARG A 726 67.75 42.08 18.60
N PRO A 727 68.00 41.20 17.63
CA PRO A 727 68.61 41.62 16.35
C PRO A 727 67.93 40.92 15.14
N SER A 728 67.62 41.56 14.01
CA SER A 728 68.45 42.09 12.91
C SER A 728 69.16 41.04 12.03
N LEU A 729 68.71 40.97 10.77
CA LEU A 729 69.45 40.89 9.50
C LEU A 729 70.68 39.97 9.38
N SER A 730 70.62 39.06 8.41
CA SER A 730 71.64 38.84 7.33
C SER A 730 71.26 37.53 6.60
N ARG A 731 71.23 37.38 5.27
CA ARG A 731 72.05 37.80 4.11
C ARG A 731 72.47 36.49 3.43
N GLN A 732 72.54 36.55 2.09
CA GLN A 732 73.28 35.68 1.15
C GLN A 732 72.42 34.63 0.43
N ARG A 733 72.15 34.89 -0.87
CA ARG A 733 72.84 34.32 -2.06
C ARG A 733 72.35 32.88 -2.28
N THR A 734 71.83 32.50 -3.44
CA THR A 734 72.61 32.52 -4.68
C THR A 734 71.72 32.51 -5.94
N ILE A 735 72.20 33.28 -6.90
CA ILE A 735 71.89 33.36 -8.32
C ILE A 735 71.82 31.97 -8.98
N SER A 736 70.83 31.76 -9.84
CA SER A 736 71.00 30.95 -11.06
C SER A 736 70.11 31.49 -12.17
N ARG A 737 70.77 31.80 -13.28
CA ARG A 737 70.35 32.58 -14.44
C ARG A 737 70.01 31.60 -15.55
N SER A 738 68.83 31.72 -16.15
CA SER A 738 68.47 31.05 -17.41
C SER A 738 67.39 31.92 -18.08
N GLN A 739 67.82 32.93 -18.84
CA GLN A 739 67.77 32.96 -20.32
C GLN A 739 66.35 32.79 -20.90
N LYS A 740 65.81 33.94 -21.33
CA LYS A 740 64.64 34.09 -22.20
C LYS A 740 64.87 33.42 -23.57
N PRO A 741 63.79 33.07 -24.26
CA PRO A 741 63.67 33.34 -25.70
C PRO A 741 62.76 34.55 -25.93
N GLN A 742 63.22 35.48 -26.75
CA GLN A 742 62.42 36.52 -27.40
C GLN A 742 61.76 35.95 -28.65
N THR A 743 60.56 36.44 -28.98
CA THR A 743 59.99 36.78 -30.31
C THR A 743 58.45 36.73 -30.17
N THR A 744 57.60 37.60 -30.70
CA THR A 744 57.67 38.74 -31.63
C THR A 744 56.30 39.46 -31.61
N LEU A 745 56.28 40.70 -32.08
CA LEU A 745 55.15 41.63 -32.22
C LEU A 745 53.89 41.05 -32.89
N GLY A 746 52.71 41.57 -32.49
CA GLY A 746 51.48 41.55 -33.28
C GLY A 746 50.31 42.32 -32.65
N THR A 747 50.01 43.51 -33.20
CA THR A 747 48.70 44.23 -33.26
C THR A 747 47.88 44.47 -31.98
N GLU A 748 47.73 45.74 -31.60
CA GLU A 748 46.79 46.20 -30.56
C GLU A 748 45.31 45.98 -30.98
N PRO A 749 44.51 45.28 -30.16
CA PRO A 749 43.06 45.18 -30.35
C PRO A 749 42.33 46.45 -29.84
N ALA A 750 41.18 46.75 -30.43
CA ALA A 750 40.31 47.86 -30.02
C ALA A 750 39.82 47.69 -28.56
N PRO A 751 39.60 48.79 -27.80
CA PRO A 751 39.19 48.72 -26.40
C PRO A 751 37.80 48.11 -26.26
N ILE A 752 37.68 47.05 -25.44
CA ILE A 752 36.42 46.36 -25.16
C ILE A 752 35.67 47.11 -24.06
N HIS A 753 34.37 47.39 -24.26
CA HIS A 753 33.54 48.07 -23.28
C HIS A 753 32.71 47.08 -22.45
N VAL A 754 32.86 47.08 -21.12
CA VAL A 754 32.22 46.10 -20.23
C VAL A 754 31.40 46.79 -19.15
N LEU A 755 30.16 46.34 -18.93
CA LEU A 755 29.34 46.73 -17.79
C LEU A 755 29.53 45.72 -16.66
N LEU A 756 30.13 46.16 -15.55
CA LEU A 756 30.29 45.36 -14.33
C LEU A 756 29.16 45.67 -13.35
N VAL A 757 28.38 44.64 -13.01
CA VAL A 757 27.30 44.71 -12.02
C VAL A 757 27.68 43.83 -10.82
N GLU A 758 28.10 44.46 -9.73
CA GLU A 758 28.59 43.81 -8.50
C GLU A 758 28.15 44.64 -7.29
N ASP A 759 27.60 43.99 -6.27
CA ASP A 759 27.03 44.64 -5.09
C ASP A 759 28.08 45.10 -4.08
N ASN A 760 29.24 44.42 -4.05
CA ASN A 760 30.35 44.76 -3.20
C ASN A 760 31.26 45.80 -3.87
N VAL A 761 31.17 47.03 -3.38
CA VAL A 761 31.94 48.19 -3.85
C VAL A 761 33.46 47.93 -3.85
N ILE A 762 33.98 47.14 -2.91
CA ILE A 762 35.42 46.82 -2.85
C ILE A 762 35.80 45.88 -3.99
N ASN A 763 35.02 44.81 -4.20
CA ASN A 763 35.25 43.87 -5.30
C ASN A 763 35.12 44.58 -6.66
N ALA A 764 34.09 45.41 -6.82
CA ALA A 764 33.87 46.21 -8.03
C ALA A 764 35.05 47.14 -8.30
N GLN A 765 35.56 47.86 -7.29
CA GLN A 765 36.71 48.76 -7.44
C GLN A 765 37.99 48.01 -7.83
N VAL A 766 38.23 46.83 -7.24
CA VAL A 766 39.42 46.02 -7.53
C VAL A 766 39.35 45.46 -8.96
N LEU A 767 38.21 44.88 -9.35
CA LEU A 767 38.02 44.30 -10.67
C LEU A 767 38.06 45.37 -11.79
N THR A 768 37.46 46.55 -11.55
CA THR A 768 37.54 47.69 -12.47
C THR A 768 38.99 48.08 -12.75
N ARG A 769 39.80 48.29 -11.70
CA ARG A 769 41.23 48.67 -11.88
C ARG A 769 42.04 47.61 -12.64
N GLN A 770 41.74 46.33 -12.43
CA GLN A 770 42.44 45.23 -13.10
C GLN A 770 42.09 45.15 -14.59
N LEU A 771 40.80 45.25 -14.93
CA LEU A 771 40.35 45.20 -16.32
C LEU A 771 40.76 46.46 -17.10
N GLU A 772 40.78 47.63 -16.46
CA GLU A 772 41.32 48.87 -17.06
C GLU A 772 42.81 48.75 -17.40
N ARG A 773 43.63 48.13 -16.52
CA ARG A 773 45.04 47.84 -16.79
C ARG A 773 45.26 46.87 -17.96
N MET A 774 44.23 46.10 -18.30
CA MET A 774 44.24 45.12 -19.40
C MET A 774 43.63 45.68 -20.70
N GLY A 775 43.22 46.95 -20.72
CA GLY A 775 42.77 47.65 -21.93
C GLY A 775 41.25 47.71 -22.12
N CYS A 776 40.45 47.32 -21.11
CA CYS A 776 38.99 47.43 -21.16
C CYS A 776 38.49 48.77 -20.60
N THR A 777 37.38 49.28 -21.12
CA THR A 777 36.64 50.41 -20.52
C THR A 777 35.49 49.86 -19.68
N ILE A 778 35.46 50.16 -18.38
CA ILE A 778 34.50 49.56 -17.45
C ILE A 778 33.45 50.59 -16.99
N TYR A 779 32.19 50.20 -17.05
CA TYR A 779 31.07 50.91 -16.43
C TYR A 779 30.58 50.10 -15.23
N THR A 780 30.29 50.74 -14.09
CA THR A 780 29.91 50.03 -12.85
C THR A 780 28.46 50.28 -12.45
N ALA A 781 27.76 49.24 -12.03
CA ALA A 781 26.45 49.31 -11.37
C ALA A 781 26.46 48.44 -10.10
N ASN A 782 25.75 48.87 -9.06
CA ASN A 782 25.75 48.20 -7.76
C ASN A 782 24.65 47.14 -7.60
N HIS A 783 23.70 47.06 -8.53
CA HIS A 783 22.60 46.08 -8.53
C HIS A 783 21.90 46.04 -9.90
N GLY A 784 21.07 45.02 -10.12
CA GLY A 784 20.37 44.81 -11.40
C GLY A 784 19.49 45.99 -11.84
N ALA A 785 18.77 46.65 -10.92
CA ALA A 785 17.92 47.79 -11.28
C ALA A 785 18.73 48.98 -11.82
N GLN A 786 19.90 49.27 -11.24
CA GLN A 786 20.79 50.33 -11.74
C GLN A 786 21.39 49.94 -13.09
N ALA A 787 21.65 48.65 -13.33
CA ALA A 787 22.06 48.16 -14.64
C ALA A 787 20.96 48.38 -15.70
N LEU A 788 19.69 48.16 -15.37
CA LEU A 788 18.56 48.43 -16.27
C LEU A 788 18.42 49.93 -16.58
N ASP A 789 18.67 50.82 -15.60
CA ASP A 789 18.62 52.28 -15.80
C ASP A 789 19.73 52.81 -16.74
N LEU A 790 20.81 52.05 -16.91
CA LEU A 790 21.90 52.37 -17.86
C LEU A 790 21.60 51.93 -19.30
N LEU A 791 20.67 50.98 -19.51
CA LEU A 791 20.36 50.46 -20.86
C LEU A 791 19.81 51.52 -21.82
N PRO A 792 18.93 52.47 -21.43
CA PRO A 792 18.45 53.53 -22.31
C PRO A 792 19.55 54.46 -22.83
N GLN A 793 20.70 54.50 -22.17
CA GLN A 793 21.83 55.36 -22.53
C GLN A 793 22.72 54.72 -23.61
N LEU A 794 22.49 53.44 -23.94
CA LEU A 794 23.26 52.67 -24.91
C LEU A 794 23.04 53.14 -26.35
N LYS A 795 24.10 53.09 -27.18
CA LYS A 795 23.96 53.26 -28.65
C LYS A 795 23.06 52.19 -29.28
N ALA A 796 22.98 51.02 -28.65
CA ALA A 796 22.14 49.90 -29.10
C ALA A 796 20.65 50.04 -28.73
N TRP A 797 20.22 51.10 -28.03
CA TRP A 797 18.84 51.26 -27.58
C TRP A 797 17.92 51.90 -28.64
N ARG A 798 16.69 51.36 -28.81
CA ARG A 798 15.60 51.95 -29.60
C ARG A 798 14.36 52.15 -28.74
N GLY A 799 14.07 53.41 -28.36
CA GLY A 799 12.90 53.79 -27.58
C GLY A 799 12.62 55.30 -27.62
N PRO A 800 11.50 55.77 -27.05
CA PRO A 800 11.15 57.20 -27.03
C PRO A 800 12.13 58.01 -26.16
N ASP A 801 12.48 59.22 -26.60
CA ASP A 801 13.45 60.11 -25.95
C ASP A 801 13.09 60.51 -24.50
N SER A 802 11.85 60.24 -24.05
CA SER A 802 11.35 60.55 -22.70
C SER A 802 11.99 59.73 -21.57
N LEU A 803 12.75 58.68 -21.89
CA LEU A 803 13.47 57.83 -20.92
C LEU A 803 14.98 58.16 -20.85
N LEU A 804 15.44 59.15 -21.63
CA LEU A 804 16.81 59.64 -21.54
C LEU A 804 16.92 60.65 -20.38
N PRO A 805 17.99 60.64 -19.57
CA PRO A 805 18.20 61.67 -18.57
C PRO A 805 18.28 63.07 -19.23
N GLU A 806 17.71 64.10 -18.58
CA GLU A 806 17.55 65.49 -19.08
C GLU A 806 18.87 66.19 -19.50
N SER A 807 20.02 65.56 -19.32
CA SER A 807 21.36 66.09 -19.55
C SER A 807 21.96 65.81 -20.94
N ARG A 808 21.19 65.24 -21.88
CA ARG A 808 21.71 64.89 -23.22
C ARG A 808 21.56 66.04 -24.21
N ASP A 809 22.69 66.56 -24.69
CA ASP A 809 22.75 67.51 -25.81
C ASP A 809 22.52 66.75 -27.14
N PRO A 810 21.52 67.11 -27.98
CA PRO A 810 21.16 66.38 -29.21
C PRO A 810 22.25 66.33 -30.28
N SER A 811 23.36 67.04 -30.07
CA SER A 811 24.48 67.19 -31.00
C SER A 811 25.72 66.34 -30.66
N SER A 812 25.66 65.53 -29.59
CA SER A 812 26.77 64.69 -29.13
C SER A 812 26.57 63.19 -29.47
N ASP A 813 27.50 62.59 -30.24
CA ASP A 813 27.56 61.14 -30.56
C ASP A 813 28.03 60.29 -29.35
N SER A 814 27.61 60.67 -28.14
CA SER A 814 28.01 60.09 -26.86
C SER A 814 26.93 59.18 -26.29
N GLY A 815 26.66 58.07 -26.99
CA GLY A 815 26.02 56.91 -26.39
C GLY A 815 27.05 55.98 -25.76
N LEU A 816 26.69 55.37 -24.62
CA LEU A 816 27.49 54.28 -24.06
C LEU A 816 27.49 53.13 -25.06
N ASP A 817 28.67 52.64 -25.43
CA ASP A 817 28.80 51.40 -26.16
C ASP A 817 29.20 50.33 -25.15
N ILE A 818 28.48 49.21 -25.10
CA ILE A 818 28.73 48.11 -24.17
C ILE A 818 28.73 46.82 -24.99
N ASP A 819 29.84 46.10 -24.93
CA ASP A 819 30.06 44.86 -25.66
C ASP A 819 29.78 43.62 -24.82
N CYS A 820 29.90 43.70 -23.49
CA CYS A 820 29.61 42.59 -22.59
C CYS A 820 29.11 43.10 -21.23
N ILE A 821 28.26 42.31 -20.58
CA ILE A 821 27.80 42.56 -19.21
C ILE A 821 28.33 41.44 -18.30
N LEU A 822 29.10 41.81 -17.29
CA LEU A 822 29.47 40.96 -16.17
C LEU A 822 28.43 41.15 -15.07
N MET A 823 27.65 40.11 -14.79
CA MET A 823 26.49 40.20 -13.90
C MET A 823 26.66 39.27 -12.72
N ASP A 824 26.79 39.81 -11.50
CA ASP A 824 26.68 38.96 -10.31
C ASP A 824 25.25 38.40 -10.16
N VAL A 825 25.14 37.10 -9.88
CA VAL A 825 23.84 36.41 -9.80
C VAL A 825 23.09 36.80 -8.53
N GLU A 826 23.81 36.90 -7.42
CA GLU A 826 23.24 37.14 -6.09
C GLU A 826 23.46 38.60 -5.69
N MET A 827 22.47 39.46 -6.00
CA MET A 827 22.54 40.89 -5.68
C MET A 827 21.23 41.39 -5.04
N PRO A 828 21.30 42.39 -4.15
CA PRO A 828 20.11 43.00 -3.55
C PRO A 828 19.29 43.84 -4.55
N VAL A 829 18.03 44.14 -4.18
CA VAL A 829 17.05 44.93 -4.97
C VAL A 829 16.51 44.22 -6.22
N LEU A 830 17.37 43.86 -7.16
CA LEU A 830 17.02 43.07 -8.34
C LEU A 830 18.15 42.09 -8.61
N ASP A 831 17.86 40.80 -8.46
CA ASP A 831 18.83 39.73 -8.65
C ASP A 831 19.31 39.63 -10.11
N GLY A 832 20.48 39.04 -10.32
CA GLY A 832 21.12 38.97 -11.64
C GLY A 832 20.32 38.17 -12.67
N LEU A 833 19.57 37.13 -12.25
CA LEU A 833 18.76 36.31 -13.16
C LEU A 833 17.51 37.05 -13.62
N SER A 834 16.80 37.70 -12.69
CA SER A 834 15.65 38.55 -12.96
C SER A 834 16.03 39.75 -13.81
N CYS A 835 17.19 40.37 -13.55
CA CYS A 835 17.76 41.40 -14.41
C CYS A 835 18.06 40.85 -15.82
N THR A 836 18.66 39.66 -15.92
CA THR A 836 18.96 39.01 -17.20
C THR A 836 17.67 38.72 -17.99
N ARG A 837 16.65 38.12 -17.37
CA ARG A 837 15.33 37.91 -18.00
C ARG A 837 14.77 39.22 -18.53
N ARG A 838 14.86 40.29 -17.75
CA ARG A 838 14.36 41.61 -18.17
C ARG A 838 15.15 42.19 -19.34
N ILE A 839 16.47 42.04 -19.37
CA ILE A 839 17.31 42.43 -20.51
C ILE A 839 16.90 41.63 -21.76
N ARG A 840 16.66 40.32 -21.63
CA ARG A 840 16.23 39.46 -22.74
C ARG A 840 14.82 39.78 -23.23
N GLU A 841 13.88 40.09 -22.35
CA GLU A 841 12.55 40.59 -22.72
C GLU A 841 12.65 41.88 -23.53
N LEU A 842 13.49 42.83 -23.10
CA LEU A 842 13.73 44.08 -23.83
C LEU A 842 14.38 43.83 -25.20
N GLN A 843 15.26 42.83 -25.30
CA GLN A 843 15.84 42.39 -26.57
C GLN A 843 14.78 41.78 -27.50
N GLN A 844 13.92 40.90 -26.99
CA GLN A 844 12.81 40.31 -27.77
C GLN A 844 11.79 41.36 -28.24
N GLN A 845 11.56 42.40 -27.43
CA GLN A 845 10.71 43.55 -27.79
C GLN A 845 11.36 44.49 -28.81
N GLY A 846 12.56 44.20 -29.30
CA GLY A 846 13.28 45.00 -30.29
C GLY A 846 13.83 46.32 -29.75
N ARG A 847 13.91 46.48 -28.42
CA ARG A 847 14.45 47.68 -27.77
C ARG A 847 15.98 47.72 -27.79
N LEU A 848 16.64 46.58 -27.94
CA LEU A 848 18.07 46.46 -28.16
C LEU A 848 18.33 46.03 -29.61
N THR A 849 19.15 46.79 -30.35
CA THR A 849 19.43 46.56 -31.77
C THR A 849 20.38 45.40 -32.03
N ARG A 850 21.15 44.99 -31.02
CA ARG A 850 22.05 43.83 -31.04
C ARG A 850 21.91 43.01 -29.77
N HIS A 851 22.28 41.74 -29.84
CA HIS A 851 22.46 40.92 -28.66
C HIS A 851 23.71 41.36 -27.90
N ILE A 852 23.57 41.58 -26.59
CA ILE A 852 24.69 41.90 -25.70
C ILE A 852 24.96 40.64 -24.84
N PRO A 853 26.14 40.03 -24.96
CA PRO A 853 26.54 38.89 -24.15
C PRO A 853 26.51 39.21 -22.64
N ILE A 854 25.90 38.32 -21.85
CA ILE A 854 25.85 38.38 -20.38
C ILE A 854 26.63 37.20 -19.82
N ILE A 855 27.67 37.49 -19.05
CA ILE A 855 28.41 36.50 -18.26
C ILE A 855 27.91 36.59 -16.82
N ALA A 856 27.23 35.55 -16.37
CA ALA A 856 26.82 35.44 -14.98
C ALA A 856 28.00 35.03 -14.12
N ILE A 857 28.25 35.82 -13.08
CA ILE A 857 29.22 35.52 -12.06
C ILE A 857 28.46 34.89 -10.90
N THR A 858 28.70 33.60 -10.65
CA THR A 858 27.99 32.87 -9.59
C THR A 858 28.92 32.48 -8.46
N ALA A 859 28.41 32.58 -7.24
CA ALA A 859 29.03 31.97 -6.08
C ALA A 859 28.96 30.43 -6.19
N ASN A 860 27.81 29.85 -6.51
CA ASN A 860 27.61 28.40 -6.43
C ASN A 860 27.45 27.77 -7.83
N ALA A 861 28.23 26.74 -8.12
CA ALA A 861 28.32 26.09 -9.44
C ALA A 861 27.56 24.75 -9.46
N ARG A 862 26.42 24.68 -8.76
CA ARG A 862 25.54 23.50 -8.83
C ARG A 862 24.86 23.45 -10.19
N VAL A 863 24.62 22.22 -10.67
CA VAL A 863 24.01 21.97 -11.99
C VAL A 863 22.68 22.73 -12.12
N GLU A 864 21.81 22.66 -11.12
CA GLU A 864 20.50 23.33 -11.11
C GLU A 864 20.59 24.87 -11.23
N GLN A 865 21.59 25.51 -10.61
CA GLN A 865 21.76 26.97 -10.69
C GLN A 865 22.37 27.40 -12.02
N ILE A 866 23.27 26.58 -12.59
CA ILE A 866 23.82 26.81 -13.93
C ILE A 866 22.70 26.67 -14.97
N GLU A 867 21.84 25.65 -14.83
CA GLU A 867 20.66 25.44 -15.69
C GLU A 867 19.68 26.63 -15.57
N ALA A 868 19.35 27.06 -14.35
CA ALA A 868 18.50 28.23 -14.12
C ALA A 868 19.07 29.53 -14.71
N ALA A 869 20.40 29.69 -14.72
CA ALA A 869 21.08 30.83 -15.34
C ALA A 869 20.96 30.80 -16.87
N PHE A 870 21.15 29.64 -17.50
CA PHE A 870 20.94 29.48 -18.94
C PHE A 870 19.47 29.65 -19.33
N GLU A 871 18.52 29.15 -18.55
CA GLU A 871 17.08 29.36 -18.76
C GLU A 871 16.69 30.85 -18.66
N ALA A 872 17.34 31.60 -17.77
CA ALA A 872 17.16 33.06 -17.68
C ALA A 872 17.75 33.82 -18.88
N GLY A 873 18.57 33.16 -19.71
CA GLY A 873 19.17 33.70 -20.93
C GLY A 873 20.58 34.24 -20.78
N VAL A 874 21.35 33.75 -19.81
CA VAL A 874 22.79 34.03 -19.66
C VAL A 874 23.60 33.30 -20.75
N ASP A 875 24.68 33.90 -21.25
CA ASP A 875 25.49 33.32 -22.35
C ASP A 875 26.70 32.51 -21.83
N ALA A 876 27.23 32.87 -20.67
CA ALA A 876 28.28 32.11 -19.99
C ALA A 876 28.19 32.25 -18.46
N VAL A 877 28.66 31.24 -17.74
CA VAL A 877 28.74 31.26 -16.28
C VAL A 877 30.20 31.19 -15.85
N LEU A 878 30.61 32.06 -14.92
CA LEU A 878 31.95 32.08 -14.32
C LEU A 878 31.84 31.90 -12.80
N PRO A 879 32.39 30.82 -12.22
CA PRO A 879 32.33 30.60 -10.78
C PRO A 879 33.35 31.46 -10.02
N LYS A 880 32.94 32.04 -8.88
CA LYS A 880 33.83 32.73 -7.91
C LYS A 880 34.57 31.68 -7.03
N PRO A 881 35.85 31.87 -6.68
CA PRO A 881 36.74 32.98 -7.06
C PRO A 881 37.33 32.81 -8.47
N PHE A 882 37.50 33.92 -9.18
CA PHE A 882 38.06 33.98 -10.53
C PHE A 882 39.12 35.10 -10.62
N ARG A 883 40.00 35.02 -11.62
CA ARG A 883 41.01 36.06 -11.91
C ARG A 883 40.55 36.94 -13.06
N ALA A 884 41.07 38.18 -13.16
CA ALA A 884 40.74 39.08 -14.27
C ALA A 884 41.10 38.48 -15.66
N ILE A 885 42.14 37.65 -15.71
CA ILE A 885 42.53 36.91 -16.93
C ILE A 885 41.44 35.91 -17.36
N ASP A 886 40.79 35.25 -16.40
CA ASP A 886 39.75 34.26 -16.68
C ASP A 886 38.48 34.95 -17.25
N VAL A 887 38.20 36.17 -16.78
CA VAL A 887 37.15 37.04 -17.31
C VAL A 887 37.44 37.45 -18.76
N LEU A 888 38.66 37.94 -19.03
CA LEU A 888 39.08 38.33 -20.38
C LEU A 888 39.02 37.17 -21.37
N SER A 889 39.53 36.00 -20.97
CA SER A 889 39.46 34.80 -21.81
C SER A 889 38.01 34.45 -22.16
N LYS A 890 37.06 34.68 -21.25
CA LYS A 890 35.64 34.38 -21.48
C LYS A 890 34.96 35.42 -22.36
N ILE A 891 35.33 36.69 -22.19
CA ILE A 891 34.90 37.78 -23.07
C ILE A 891 35.42 37.53 -24.49
N ASP A 892 36.69 37.17 -24.66
CA ASP A 892 37.29 36.87 -25.97
C ASP A 892 36.61 35.66 -26.66
N GLU A 893 36.32 34.60 -25.90
CA GLU A 893 35.56 33.43 -26.40
C GLU A 893 34.18 33.84 -26.93
N LEU A 894 33.41 34.60 -26.15
CA LEU A 894 32.07 35.06 -26.54
C LEU A 894 32.10 36.06 -27.69
N MET A 895 33.06 36.98 -27.72
CA MET A 895 33.20 37.94 -28.81
C MET A 895 33.64 37.27 -30.12
N SER A 896 34.43 36.19 -30.06
CA SER A 896 34.78 35.39 -31.23
C SER A 896 33.59 34.61 -31.80
N LEU A 897 32.73 34.06 -30.92
CA LEU A 897 31.49 33.37 -31.29
C LEU A 897 30.45 34.35 -31.88
N ASP A 898 30.36 35.56 -31.32
CA ASP A 898 29.45 36.60 -31.81
C ASP A 898 29.91 37.17 -33.18
N ALA A 899 31.23 37.27 -33.40
CA ALA A 899 31.81 37.61 -34.70
C ALA A 899 31.54 36.53 -35.77
N LEU A 900 31.58 35.24 -35.40
CA LEU A 900 31.21 34.13 -36.28
C LEU A 900 29.71 34.13 -36.60
N ARG A 901 28.84 34.40 -35.61
CA ARG A 901 27.39 34.56 -35.83
C ARG A 901 27.04 35.74 -36.76
N ARG A 902 27.78 36.86 -36.67
CA ARG A 902 27.62 38.01 -37.60
C ARG A 902 28.04 37.71 -39.04
N LEU A 903 28.91 36.71 -39.23
CA LEU A 903 29.36 36.23 -40.55
C LEU A 903 28.44 35.16 -41.16
N GLY A 904 27.38 34.74 -40.46
CA GLY A 904 26.40 33.78 -40.99
C GLY A 904 26.92 32.34 -41.09
N ILE A 905 28.00 32.02 -40.39
CA ILE A 905 28.55 30.66 -40.34
C ILE A 905 28.00 29.99 -39.08
N SER A 906 27.14 28.98 -39.27
CA SER A 906 26.49 28.19 -38.22
C SER A 906 27.45 27.33 -37.44
#